data_AF-A0A845UX46-F1
#
_entry.id   AF-A0A845UX46-F1
#
_cell.length_a   1.000
_cell.length_b   1.000
_cell.length_c   1.000
_cell.angle_alpha   90.00
_cell.angle_beta   90.00
_cell.angle_gamma   90.00
#
_symmetry.space_group_name_H-M   'P 1'
#
loop_
_entity.id
_entity.type
_entity.pdbx_description
1 polymer ?
#
loop_
_entity_poly.entity_id
_entity_poly.type
_entity_poly.pdbx_seq_one_letter_code
_entity_poly.pdbx_strand_id
1 'polypeptide(L)'
;MKRPNFLPLIGIGALLATTATGALAQATEANAPTNPLKEAYFGEQHVHTGVSMDAFIGGNRLTPDDAYRFAKGEEIMVNGSLHKIKRPLDFVAVTDHSEFMGEAYSLMTEGAPGYDDEIAVAFRTAPDLETALGLYGKYVLTPLAGGGDPHPPFFQGEEAIKTTWQKNVEATEKHYQPGTFTTIHAYEWTSAPGGSNQHRNVFFRDANVPEMPFSSNEGGDPEQLWAWMQAQRDDGKKVFAIPHNSNESKGLLFAEASLTGVPIGQEYAETRASMEPLIEMMQVKGNSEVVPNFWPNDEFADFENAVSIQRFSGRGFVKENFVRYGLGRGIKYNADLGVKPFKYGFVGGTDSHNGTPSNVEEDNFMVGSHGYADQTAEIRSTSVLEGEMQISDVNPGALTAVWAESNTRGAIWDSMMAKETFATSGPRMKVRVFAGQGFAESYDSYDSMVTDGYAKGVPMGGDYTGTEAPQFLVWAMKDPIGPNLDRIQIIKGWYENGEMKDTIYDVAASGDRLQADGSVTPVDAPINMETGEFNTEKGDPERMTVWTDPDWPPDVGAFYYAHRGTAARLPSRAPRFLHPAAGYRVPAGAPPACRGRGRGVGSGARVVAGGGGEVPPGQRGKLAMPTDWALTSARARGNSFGGGIADTLSERPVATWSGPVRSGLGMHLVLVTENQPEHLAPFGYVSLSPLPVETLIALSILLVAVEAIHRKDGIYIESALDPQYSL
;
A
#
# COMPACT_ATOMS: atom_id res chain seq x y z
N MET A 1 -17.00 37.48 61.09
CA MET A 1 -18.01 37.41 60.01
C MET A 1 -17.34 36.80 58.80
N LYS A 2 -17.77 35.58 58.42
CA LYS A 2 -17.27 34.82 57.27
C LYS A 2 -17.95 35.31 55.99
N ARG A 3 -17.20 35.53 54.92
CA ARG A 3 -17.74 35.65 53.54
C ARG A 3 -17.85 34.24 52.95
N PRO A 4 -18.87 33.93 52.12
CA PRO A 4 -19.13 32.57 51.68
C PRO A 4 -18.23 32.16 50.51
N ASN A 5 -17.79 30.91 50.54
CA ASN A 5 -17.14 30.21 49.44
C ASN A 5 -18.19 29.86 48.37
N PHE A 6 -17.97 30.29 47.13
CA PHE A 6 -18.58 29.67 45.96
C PHE A 6 -17.57 28.66 45.39
N LEU A 7 -17.89 27.37 45.48
CA LEU A 7 -17.27 26.35 44.64
C LEU A 7 -17.89 26.42 43.24
N PRO A 8 -17.11 26.33 42.14
CA PRO A 8 -17.68 26.07 40.84
C PRO A 8 -18.06 24.59 40.73
N LEU A 9 -19.34 24.32 40.52
CA LEU A 9 -19.85 23.00 40.16
C LEU A 9 -19.76 22.87 38.63
N ILE A 10 -18.58 22.52 38.11
CA ILE A 10 -18.39 22.15 36.69
C ILE A 10 -17.50 20.92 36.67
N GLY A 11 -17.99 19.80 36.13
CA GLY A 11 -17.17 18.59 35.95
C GLY A 11 -17.82 17.23 36.22
N ILE A 12 -19.14 17.12 36.41
CA ILE A 12 -19.79 15.80 36.64
C ILE A 12 -20.69 15.37 35.45
N GLY A 13 -21.07 16.30 34.57
CA GLY A 13 -21.98 15.99 33.44
C GLY A 13 -21.36 15.17 32.31
N ALA A 14 -20.10 15.45 31.92
CA ALA A 14 -19.46 14.79 30.78
C ALA A 14 -19.09 13.33 31.06
N LEU A 15 -18.65 13.02 32.28
CA LEU A 15 -18.28 11.65 32.70
C LEU A 15 -19.50 10.71 32.83
N LEU A 16 -20.67 11.26 33.18
CA LEU A 16 -21.92 10.51 33.28
C LEU A 16 -22.56 10.24 31.90
N ALA A 17 -22.31 11.10 30.91
CA ALA A 17 -22.82 10.91 29.56
C ALA A 17 -22.06 9.82 28.79
N THR A 18 -20.73 9.78 28.89
CA THR A 18 -19.87 8.77 28.23
C THR A 18 -20.02 7.37 28.84
N THR A 19 -20.17 7.28 30.16
CA THR A 19 -20.43 6.00 30.84
C THR A 19 -21.81 5.42 30.49
N ALA A 20 -22.82 6.27 30.31
CA ALA A 20 -24.16 5.85 29.91
C ALA A 20 -24.23 5.40 28.44
N THR A 21 -23.54 6.06 27.52
CA THR A 21 -23.49 5.65 26.09
C THR A 21 -22.70 4.36 25.89
N GLY A 22 -21.56 4.20 26.58
CA GLY A 22 -20.77 2.96 26.54
C GLY A 22 -21.53 1.73 27.07
N ALA A 23 -22.27 1.88 28.17
CA ALA A 23 -23.11 0.80 28.71
C ALA A 23 -24.30 0.44 27.80
N LEU A 24 -24.87 1.42 27.10
CA LEU A 24 -25.93 1.19 26.11
C LEU A 24 -25.39 0.49 24.85
N ALA A 25 -24.21 0.89 24.34
CA ALA A 25 -23.55 0.23 23.21
C ALA A 25 -23.18 -1.23 23.52
N GLN A 26 -22.69 -1.51 24.72
CA GLN A 26 -22.37 -2.88 25.13
C GLN A 26 -23.62 -3.75 25.31
N ALA A 27 -24.74 -3.16 25.75
CA ALA A 27 -26.03 -3.86 25.84
C ALA A 27 -26.67 -4.11 24.46
N THR A 28 -26.39 -3.27 23.45
CA THR A 28 -26.89 -3.46 22.08
C THR A 28 -26.07 -4.48 21.31
N GLU A 29 -24.75 -4.58 21.55
CA GLU A 29 -23.89 -5.65 20.99
C GLU A 29 -24.39 -7.05 21.39
N ALA A 30 -24.88 -7.23 22.61
CA ALA A 30 -25.39 -8.53 23.09
C ALA A 30 -26.60 -9.07 22.30
N ASN A 31 -27.30 -8.21 21.55
CA ASN A 31 -28.44 -8.60 20.71
C ASN A 31 -28.04 -8.83 19.24
N ALA A 32 -26.80 -8.55 18.86
CA ALA A 32 -26.33 -8.78 17.50
C ALA A 32 -26.29 -10.29 17.20
N PRO A 33 -26.67 -10.72 15.98
CA PRO A 33 -26.57 -12.12 15.60
C PRO A 33 -25.13 -12.62 15.72
N THR A 34 -24.96 -13.79 16.34
CA THR A 34 -23.65 -14.44 16.50
C THR A 34 -23.60 -15.75 15.72
N ASN A 35 -22.51 -15.99 15.00
CA ASN A 35 -22.17 -17.27 14.39
C ASN A 35 -20.85 -17.78 15.00
N PRO A 36 -20.85 -18.89 15.77
CA PRO A 36 -19.61 -19.44 16.34
C PRO A 36 -18.63 -19.95 15.28
N LEU A 37 -19.09 -20.22 14.05
CA LEU A 37 -18.22 -20.55 12.93
C LEU A 37 -17.60 -19.32 12.26
N LYS A 38 -18.01 -18.11 12.67
CA LYS A 38 -17.62 -16.80 12.14
C LYS A 38 -18.04 -16.54 10.68
N GLU A 39 -18.29 -15.28 10.39
CA GLU A 39 -18.51 -14.76 9.05
C GLU A 39 -17.38 -13.83 8.63
N ALA A 40 -17.16 -13.71 7.32
CA ALA A 40 -16.23 -12.73 6.76
C ALA A 40 -16.97 -11.40 6.56
N TYR A 41 -16.60 -10.40 7.36
CA TYR A 41 -17.06 -9.03 7.23
C TYR A 41 -16.04 -8.22 6.44
N PHE A 42 -16.49 -7.47 5.44
CA PHE A 42 -15.67 -6.66 4.55
C PHE A 42 -15.81 -5.18 4.88
N GLY A 43 -14.69 -4.48 5.05
CA GLY A 43 -14.70 -3.10 5.49
C GLY A 43 -13.45 -2.32 5.16
N GLU A 44 -13.51 -1.05 5.54
CA GLU A 44 -12.44 -0.07 5.42
C GLU A 44 -11.74 0.10 6.77
N GLN A 45 -10.40 0.12 6.73
CA GLN A 45 -9.58 0.39 7.90
C GLN A 45 -8.76 1.69 7.74
N HIS A 46 -8.67 2.23 6.54
CA HIS A 46 -7.78 3.33 6.21
C HIS A 46 -8.45 4.29 5.23
N VAL A 47 -8.95 5.41 5.74
CA VAL A 47 -9.61 6.44 4.94
C VAL A 47 -9.49 7.80 5.64
N HIS A 48 -9.29 8.83 4.83
CA HIS A 48 -9.15 10.21 5.26
C HIS A 48 -10.34 11.04 4.82
N THR A 49 -10.78 11.93 5.70
CA THR A 49 -11.83 12.92 5.46
C THR A 49 -11.22 14.30 5.34
N GLY A 50 -12.02 15.34 5.24
CA GLY A 50 -11.53 16.73 5.27
C GLY A 50 -10.87 17.12 6.59
N VAL A 51 -10.94 16.28 7.63
CA VAL A 51 -10.21 16.50 8.90
C VAL A 51 -8.70 16.30 8.70
N SER A 52 -8.31 15.43 7.79
CA SER A 52 -6.92 15.28 7.34
C SER A 52 -6.51 16.50 6.50
N MET A 53 -5.43 17.17 6.89
CA MET A 53 -5.00 18.43 6.25
C MET A 53 -4.62 18.24 4.78
N ASP A 54 -3.87 17.19 4.43
CA ASP A 54 -3.52 16.86 3.05
C ASP A 54 -4.73 16.49 2.18
N ALA A 55 -5.70 15.74 2.73
CA ALA A 55 -6.99 15.49 2.09
C ALA A 55 -7.76 16.80 1.86
N PHE A 56 -7.78 17.69 2.86
CA PHE A 56 -8.39 19.01 2.77
C PHE A 56 -7.74 19.85 1.66
N ILE A 57 -6.42 19.85 1.58
CA ILE A 57 -5.65 20.54 0.53
C ILE A 57 -5.94 19.96 -0.85
N GLY A 58 -6.12 18.64 -0.93
CA GLY A 58 -6.61 17.95 -2.12
C GLY A 58 -8.02 18.40 -2.54
N GLY A 59 -8.76 19.13 -1.71
CA GLY A 59 -10.11 19.63 -2.02
C GLY A 59 -11.22 18.85 -1.31
N ASN A 60 -10.89 17.84 -0.51
CA ASN A 60 -11.87 17.08 0.25
C ASN A 60 -12.52 17.98 1.32
N ARG A 61 -13.85 17.90 1.41
CA ARG A 61 -14.66 18.61 2.41
C ARG A 61 -15.61 17.68 3.15
N LEU A 62 -15.56 16.38 2.86
CA LEU A 62 -16.40 15.39 3.52
C LEU A 62 -15.98 15.23 4.98
N THR A 63 -16.96 14.98 5.83
CA THR A 63 -16.76 14.74 7.26
C THR A 63 -16.71 13.24 7.57
N PRO A 64 -16.31 12.83 8.79
CA PRO A 64 -16.49 11.44 9.24
C PRO A 64 -17.95 10.94 9.11
N ASP A 65 -18.94 11.80 9.35
CA ASP A 65 -20.37 11.47 9.14
C ASP A 65 -20.65 11.10 7.68
N ASP A 66 -20.14 11.90 6.74
CA ASP A 66 -20.30 11.65 5.30
C ASP A 66 -19.61 10.36 4.85
N ALA A 67 -18.42 10.07 5.39
CA ALA A 67 -17.71 8.81 5.09
C ALA A 67 -18.54 7.59 5.54
N TYR A 68 -19.13 7.61 6.74
CA TYR A 68 -20.01 6.54 7.21
C TYR A 68 -21.31 6.46 6.41
N ARG A 69 -21.87 7.59 5.97
CA ARG A 69 -23.03 7.61 5.06
C ARG A 69 -22.70 6.98 3.71
N PHE A 70 -21.57 7.36 3.11
CA PHE A 70 -21.06 6.76 1.87
C PHE A 70 -20.89 5.24 2.01
N ALA A 71 -20.27 4.78 3.10
CA ALA A 71 -20.05 3.36 3.39
C ALA A 71 -21.35 2.53 3.46
N LYS A 72 -22.45 3.13 3.93
CA LYS A 72 -23.78 2.51 3.94
C LYS A 72 -24.48 2.54 2.58
N GLY A 73 -23.86 3.13 1.56
CA GLY A 73 -24.44 3.28 0.23
C GLY A 73 -25.35 4.51 0.08
N GLU A 74 -25.14 5.58 0.84
CA GLU A 74 -25.76 6.87 0.53
C GLU A 74 -24.99 7.55 -0.62
N GLU A 75 -25.70 8.38 -1.40
CA GLU A 75 -25.08 9.19 -2.44
C GLU A 75 -24.56 10.50 -1.82
N ILE A 76 -23.29 10.81 -2.03
CA ILE A 76 -22.57 11.93 -1.41
C ILE A 76 -21.88 12.74 -2.51
N MET A 77 -21.77 14.05 -2.31
CA MET A 77 -21.06 14.95 -3.22
C MET A 77 -19.55 14.86 -3.00
N VAL A 78 -18.83 14.14 -3.86
CA VAL A 78 -17.38 13.96 -3.82
C VAL A 78 -16.75 14.85 -4.89
N ASN A 79 -16.00 15.87 -4.47
CA ASN A 79 -15.28 16.79 -5.36
C ASN A 79 -16.14 17.37 -6.51
N GLY A 80 -17.40 17.71 -6.20
CA GLY A 80 -18.33 18.29 -7.17
C GLY A 80 -19.10 17.28 -8.04
N SER A 81 -18.92 15.97 -7.81
CA SER A 81 -19.72 14.91 -8.43
C SER A 81 -20.51 14.14 -7.37
N LEU A 82 -21.80 13.89 -7.61
CA LEU A 82 -22.53 12.89 -6.83
C LEU A 82 -21.92 11.51 -7.07
N HIS A 83 -21.63 10.79 -5.99
CA HIS A 83 -20.97 9.50 -6.04
C HIS A 83 -21.50 8.57 -4.94
N LYS A 84 -21.43 7.27 -5.17
CA LYS A 84 -21.93 6.24 -4.25
C LYS A 84 -21.14 4.94 -4.43
N ILE A 85 -20.87 4.23 -3.33
CA ILE A 85 -20.31 2.88 -3.38
C ILE A 85 -21.33 1.88 -3.92
N LYS A 86 -20.89 0.90 -4.73
CA LYS A 86 -21.80 -0.07 -5.35
C LYS A 86 -22.39 -1.05 -4.35
N ARG A 87 -21.59 -1.47 -3.37
CA ARG A 87 -22.01 -2.36 -2.30
C ARG A 87 -21.67 -1.74 -0.95
N PRO A 88 -22.63 -1.60 -0.02
CA PRO A 88 -22.35 -1.14 1.33
C PRO A 88 -21.30 -2.01 2.04
N LEU A 89 -20.56 -1.44 2.99
CA LEU A 89 -19.55 -2.13 3.79
C LEU A 89 -20.17 -2.72 5.06
N ASP A 90 -19.51 -3.72 5.63
CA ASP A 90 -19.89 -4.28 6.94
C ASP A 90 -19.32 -3.45 8.09
N PHE A 91 -18.11 -2.89 7.92
CA PHE A 91 -17.49 -2.00 8.89
C PHE A 91 -16.61 -0.90 8.27
N VAL A 92 -16.39 0.19 9.02
CA VAL A 92 -15.46 1.27 8.65
C VAL A 92 -14.75 1.83 9.89
N ALA A 93 -13.46 2.12 9.76
CA ALA A 93 -12.73 3.03 10.62
C ALA A 93 -12.31 4.27 9.82
N VAL A 94 -12.56 5.47 10.35
CA VAL A 94 -12.03 6.71 9.79
C VAL A 94 -10.70 6.99 10.47
N THR A 95 -9.62 7.13 9.69
CA THR A 95 -8.24 7.24 10.20
C THR A 95 -7.61 8.56 9.81
N ASP A 96 -8.28 9.66 10.14
CA ASP A 96 -7.73 10.98 9.87
C ASP A 96 -6.41 11.22 10.59
N HIS A 97 -5.51 11.98 9.95
CA HIS A 97 -4.24 12.41 10.51
C HIS A 97 -4.44 13.17 11.83
N SER A 98 -3.71 12.78 12.86
CA SER A 98 -3.76 13.43 14.18
C SER A 98 -3.03 14.78 14.23
N GLU A 99 -2.07 14.99 13.33
CA GLU A 99 -1.11 16.11 13.31
C GLU A 99 -1.77 17.47 13.19
N PHE A 100 -2.88 17.56 12.46
CA PHE A 100 -3.54 18.83 12.14
C PHE A 100 -5.04 18.81 12.44
N MET A 101 -5.49 17.98 13.39
CA MET A 101 -6.89 17.92 13.80
C MET A 101 -7.39 19.25 14.39
N GLY A 102 -6.51 20.02 15.04
CA GLY A 102 -6.89 21.33 15.59
C GLY A 102 -7.08 22.40 14.52
N GLU A 103 -6.31 22.35 13.44
CA GLU A 103 -6.47 23.18 12.25
C GLU A 103 -7.76 22.87 11.53
N ALA A 104 -8.09 21.58 11.41
CA ALA A 104 -9.35 21.13 10.84
C ALA A 104 -10.56 21.72 11.58
N TYR A 105 -10.46 21.95 12.90
CA TYR A 105 -11.52 22.64 13.64
C TYR A 105 -11.80 24.03 13.03
N SER A 106 -10.75 24.83 12.83
CA SER A 106 -10.85 26.17 12.22
C SER A 106 -11.23 26.12 10.74
N LEU A 107 -10.80 25.11 10.00
CA LEU A 107 -11.11 24.99 8.56
C LEU A 107 -12.51 24.45 8.28
N MET A 108 -13.09 23.64 9.17
CA MET A 108 -14.34 22.94 8.91
C MET A 108 -15.50 23.38 9.81
N THR A 109 -15.26 24.18 10.85
CA THR A 109 -16.31 24.60 11.80
C THR A 109 -16.58 26.10 11.68
N GLU A 110 -17.69 26.46 11.04
CA GLU A 110 -18.17 27.84 11.02
C GLU A 110 -18.38 28.36 12.46
N GLY A 111 -17.87 29.56 12.74
CA GLY A 111 -17.90 30.16 14.07
C GLY A 111 -16.80 29.70 15.02
N ALA A 112 -15.91 28.79 14.62
CA ALA A 112 -14.67 28.54 15.37
C ALA A 112 -13.82 29.83 15.42
N PRO A 113 -13.06 30.08 16.51
CA PRO A 113 -12.31 31.33 16.65
C PRO A 113 -11.30 31.59 15.52
N GLY A 114 -10.69 30.54 14.97
CA GLY A 114 -9.77 30.62 13.83
C GLY A 114 -10.44 30.55 12.46
N TYR A 115 -11.77 30.45 12.39
CA TYR A 115 -12.49 30.29 11.13
C TYR A 115 -12.28 31.49 10.21
N ASP A 116 -12.46 32.71 10.71
CA ASP A 116 -12.38 33.93 9.90
C ASP A 116 -10.94 34.47 9.72
N ASP A 117 -9.92 33.73 10.16
CA ASP A 117 -8.52 34.08 9.89
C ASP A 117 -8.25 34.10 8.38
N GLU A 118 -7.51 35.11 7.88
CA GLU A 118 -7.27 35.29 6.46
C GLU A 118 -6.57 34.09 5.80
N ILE A 119 -5.69 33.39 6.53
CA ILE A 119 -5.00 32.20 6.05
C ILE A 119 -5.96 31.02 6.01
N ALA A 120 -6.80 30.85 7.03
CA ALA A 120 -7.83 29.80 7.04
C ALA A 120 -8.81 29.98 5.87
N VAL A 121 -9.25 31.21 5.62
CA VAL A 121 -10.07 31.55 4.44
C VAL A 121 -9.33 31.18 3.15
N ALA A 122 -8.05 31.53 3.03
CA ALA A 122 -7.26 31.21 1.85
C ALA A 122 -7.15 29.70 1.57
N PHE A 123 -6.97 28.87 2.61
CA PHE A 123 -7.01 27.40 2.48
C PHE A 123 -8.39 26.92 2.02
N ARG A 124 -9.48 27.42 2.62
CA ARG A 124 -10.84 27.00 2.26
C ARG A 124 -11.22 27.38 0.83
N THR A 125 -10.78 28.55 0.36
CA THR A 125 -11.16 29.13 -0.94
C THR A 125 -10.07 29.01 -2.01
N ALA A 126 -9.06 28.16 -1.81
CA ALA A 126 -8.03 27.92 -2.83
C ALA A 126 -8.70 27.48 -4.16
N PRO A 127 -8.44 28.16 -5.29
CA PRO A 127 -9.15 27.92 -6.54
C PRO A 127 -8.66 26.67 -7.29
N ASP A 128 -7.44 26.21 -6.99
CA ASP A 128 -6.78 25.11 -7.65
C ASP A 128 -5.76 24.43 -6.72
N LEU A 129 -5.29 23.26 -7.15
CA LEU A 129 -4.33 22.45 -6.40
C LEU A 129 -2.97 23.17 -6.24
N GLU A 130 -2.52 23.93 -7.24
CA GLU A 130 -1.25 24.67 -7.19
C GLU A 130 -1.26 25.71 -6.06
N THR A 131 -2.34 26.49 -5.97
CA THR A 131 -2.53 27.47 -4.90
C THR A 131 -2.60 26.79 -3.53
N ALA A 132 -3.37 25.70 -3.42
CA ALA A 132 -3.53 24.96 -2.18
C ALA A 132 -2.19 24.36 -1.69
N LEU A 133 -1.42 23.74 -2.59
CA LEU A 133 -0.08 23.23 -2.29
C LEU A 133 0.91 24.35 -1.96
N GLY A 134 0.80 25.52 -2.59
CA GLY A 134 1.61 26.69 -2.25
C GLY A 134 1.35 27.19 -0.82
N LEU A 135 0.08 27.21 -0.40
CA LEU A 135 -0.30 27.54 0.98
C LEU A 135 0.24 26.50 1.96
N TYR A 136 0.06 25.22 1.66
CA TYR A 136 0.56 24.12 2.50
C TYR A 136 2.07 24.13 2.63
N GLY A 137 2.77 24.28 1.52
CA GLY A 137 4.22 24.41 1.46
C GLY A 137 4.72 25.55 2.35
N LYS A 138 4.06 26.70 2.28
CA LYS A 138 4.44 27.90 3.04
C LYS A 138 4.15 27.78 4.54
N TYR A 139 2.95 27.33 4.91
CA TYR A 139 2.48 27.40 6.30
C TYR A 139 2.66 26.11 7.10
N VAL A 140 2.93 24.97 6.43
CA VAL A 140 3.07 23.68 7.11
C VAL A 140 4.41 23.02 6.76
N LEU A 141 4.66 22.69 5.49
CA LEU A 141 5.84 21.88 5.13
C LEU A 141 7.17 22.62 5.37
N THR A 142 7.24 23.91 5.04
CA THR A 142 8.48 24.70 5.25
C THR A 142 8.81 24.87 6.73
N PRO A 143 7.86 25.26 7.61
CA PRO A 143 8.10 25.25 9.05
C PRO A 143 8.51 23.87 9.57
N LEU A 144 7.80 22.79 9.19
CA LEU A 144 8.09 21.43 9.61
C LEU A 144 9.51 20.99 9.22
N ALA A 145 9.91 21.22 7.96
CA ALA A 145 11.24 20.90 7.47
C ALA A 145 12.35 21.75 8.11
N GLY A 146 12.02 22.97 8.54
CA GLY A 146 12.95 23.88 9.21
C GLY A 146 13.07 23.67 10.72
N GLY A 147 12.33 22.73 11.31
CA GLY A 147 12.24 22.53 12.76
C GLY A 147 11.50 23.67 13.49
N GLY A 148 10.68 24.43 12.75
CA GLY A 148 9.79 25.45 13.29
C GLY A 148 8.46 24.85 13.76
N ASP A 149 7.55 25.72 14.23
CA ASP A 149 6.19 25.35 14.59
C ASP A 149 5.37 25.08 13.31
N PRO A 150 4.90 23.84 13.07
CA PRO A 150 4.12 23.51 11.88
C PRO A 150 2.66 23.95 11.99
N HIS A 151 2.22 24.51 13.13
CA HIS A 151 0.86 25.00 13.32
C HIS A 151 0.66 26.39 12.67
N PRO A 152 -0.23 26.53 11.68
CA PRO A 152 -0.55 27.83 11.09
C PRO A 152 -1.21 28.78 12.10
N PRO A 153 -1.23 30.11 11.86
CA PRO A 153 -1.77 31.10 12.80
C PRO A 153 -3.24 30.90 13.21
N PHE A 154 -4.00 30.16 12.43
CA PHE A 154 -5.40 29.84 12.70
C PHE A 154 -5.60 28.60 13.58
N PHE A 155 -4.53 27.91 13.99
CA PHE A 155 -4.59 26.86 15.01
C PHE A 155 -5.00 27.45 16.36
N GLN A 156 -5.98 26.83 17.02
CA GLN A 156 -6.57 27.36 18.26
C GLN A 156 -6.11 26.61 19.52
N GLY A 157 -5.02 25.85 19.44
CA GLY A 157 -4.45 25.10 20.55
C GLY A 157 -5.11 23.74 20.79
N GLU A 158 -4.71 23.11 21.90
CA GLU A 158 -5.07 21.73 22.28
C GLU A 158 -6.59 21.48 22.33
N GLU A 159 -7.37 22.47 22.79
CA GLU A 159 -8.83 22.33 22.87
C GLU A 159 -9.49 22.16 21.49
N ALA A 160 -8.87 22.69 20.43
CA ALA A 160 -9.33 22.45 19.05
C ALA A 160 -9.09 20.99 18.63
N ILE A 161 -7.95 20.41 19.00
CA ILE A 161 -7.62 19.00 18.74
C ILE A 161 -8.65 18.10 19.44
N LYS A 162 -8.86 18.31 20.75
CA LYS A 162 -9.84 17.56 21.55
C LYS A 162 -11.25 17.69 20.97
N THR A 163 -11.64 18.88 20.55
CA THR A 163 -12.96 19.11 19.97
C THR A 163 -13.14 18.36 18.66
N THR A 164 -12.16 18.39 17.77
CA THR A 164 -12.20 17.63 16.50
C THR A 164 -12.20 16.12 16.75
N TRP A 165 -11.35 15.63 17.66
CA TRP A 165 -11.32 14.22 18.04
C TRP A 165 -12.66 13.75 18.61
N GLN A 166 -13.24 14.53 19.52
CA GLN A 166 -14.55 14.25 20.09
C GLN A 166 -15.65 14.22 19.02
N LYS A 167 -15.62 15.10 18.01
CA LYS A 167 -16.54 15.03 16.86
C LYS A 167 -16.39 13.75 16.03
N ASN A 168 -15.16 13.26 15.86
CA ASN A 168 -14.92 11.96 15.20
C ASN A 168 -15.52 10.82 16.02
N VAL A 169 -15.27 10.79 17.34
CA VAL A 169 -15.86 9.80 18.27
C VAL A 169 -17.39 9.84 18.22
N GLU A 170 -17.99 11.03 18.21
CA GLU A 170 -19.44 11.21 18.11
C GLU A 170 -20.01 10.70 16.79
N ALA A 171 -19.36 10.98 15.65
CA ALA A 171 -19.77 10.43 14.35
C ALA A 171 -19.66 8.89 14.35
N THR A 172 -18.57 8.36 14.89
CA THR A 172 -18.34 6.91 15.02
C THR A 172 -19.46 6.27 15.85
N GLU A 173 -19.80 6.81 17.02
CA GLU A 173 -20.90 6.29 17.86
C GLU A 173 -22.27 6.43 17.18
N LYS A 174 -22.55 7.59 16.57
CA LYS A 174 -23.84 7.86 15.89
C LYS A 174 -24.16 6.85 14.81
N HIS A 175 -23.14 6.42 14.06
CA HIS A 175 -23.32 5.51 12.94
C HIS A 175 -23.24 4.03 13.32
N TYR A 176 -22.86 3.71 14.56
CA TYR A 176 -22.72 2.33 15.00
C TYR A 176 -24.07 1.61 15.10
N GLN A 177 -24.24 0.54 14.33
CA GLN A 177 -25.43 -0.31 14.33
C GLN A 177 -25.03 -1.79 14.47
N PRO A 178 -24.81 -2.27 15.72
CA PRO A 178 -24.40 -3.65 15.97
C PRO A 178 -25.27 -4.67 15.23
N GLY A 179 -24.63 -5.62 14.56
CA GLY A 179 -25.28 -6.66 13.75
C GLY A 179 -25.54 -6.26 12.29
N THR A 180 -25.40 -4.98 11.93
CA THR A 180 -25.69 -4.48 10.57
C THR A 180 -24.53 -3.66 9.98
N PHE A 181 -24.00 -2.69 10.72
CA PHE A 181 -22.92 -1.82 10.28
C PHE A 181 -22.06 -1.40 11.47
N THR A 182 -20.78 -1.76 11.44
CA THR A 182 -19.84 -1.49 12.53
C THR A 182 -18.97 -0.27 12.22
N THR A 183 -18.79 0.60 13.20
CA THR A 183 -17.82 1.70 13.15
C THR A 183 -16.75 1.46 14.19
N ILE A 184 -15.50 1.81 13.90
CA ILE A 184 -14.36 1.62 14.82
C ILE A 184 -13.70 2.97 15.08
N HIS A 185 -13.43 3.26 16.35
CA HIS A 185 -12.69 4.47 16.74
C HIS A 185 -11.23 4.32 16.33
N ALA A 186 -10.76 5.21 15.47
CA ALA A 186 -9.39 5.19 14.99
C ALA A 186 -8.89 6.57 14.56
N TYR A 187 -7.58 6.68 14.37
CA TYR A 187 -6.91 7.85 13.78
C TYR A 187 -5.56 7.42 13.19
N GLU A 188 -4.95 8.26 12.35
CA GLU A 188 -3.57 8.03 11.86
C GLU A 188 -2.54 8.85 12.62
N TRP A 189 -1.44 8.19 13.01
CA TRP A 189 -0.20 8.79 13.46
C TRP A 189 0.83 8.79 12.32
N THR A 190 1.34 9.97 11.94
CA THR A 190 1.91 10.18 10.59
C THR A 190 3.35 10.67 10.65
N SER A 191 4.25 9.73 10.93
CA SER A 191 5.68 10.02 10.99
C SER A 191 6.39 9.78 9.66
N ALA A 192 7.15 10.78 9.18
CA ALA A 192 7.86 10.71 7.90
C ALA A 192 9.35 11.11 8.00
N PRO A 193 10.18 10.49 8.88
CA PRO A 193 11.56 10.90 9.11
C PRO A 193 12.37 10.83 7.82
N GLY A 194 12.90 11.97 7.38
CA GLY A 194 13.64 12.07 6.11
C GLY A 194 12.82 11.66 4.88
N GLY A 195 11.48 11.77 4.91
CA GLY A 195 10.57 11.35 3.84
C GLY A 195 10.33 9.83 3.76
N SER A 196 10.70 9.11 4.81
CA SER A 196 10.45 7.67 4.98
C SER A 196 9.09 7.44 5.62
N ASN A 197 8.16 6.75 4.95
CA ASN A 197 6.86 6.49 5.54
C ASN A 197 6.99 5.57 6.77
N GLN A 198 6.56 6.06 7.93
CA GLN A 198 6.47 5.32 9.19
C GLN A 198 5.06 5.46 9.79
N HIS A 199 4.01 5.63 8.99
CA HIS A 199 2.68 5.90 9.50
C HIS A 199 2.06 4.67 10.19
N ARG A 200 1.10 4.92 11.08
CA ARG A 200 0.29 3.88 11.73
C ARG A 200 -1.15 4.36 11.93
N ASN A 201 -2.10 3.51 11.57
CA ASN A 201 -3.49 3.66 12.00
C ASN A 201 -3.67 3.04 13.40
N VAL A 202 -4.17 3.81 14.35
CA VAL A 202 -4.36 3.43 15.76
C VAL A 202 -5.83 3.15 16.01
N PHE A 203 -6.17 1.95 16.53
CA PHE A 203 -7.54 1.46 16.66
C PHE A 203 -7.91 1.17 18.11
N PHE A 204 -9.09 1.63 18.54
CA PHE A 204 -9.65 1.35 19.85
C PHE A 204 -10.82 0.37 19.76
N ARG A 205 -10.84 -0.60 20.70
CA ARG A 205 -11.87 -1.66 20.71
C ARG A 205 -13.27 -1.14 21.00
N ASP A 206 -13.39 -0.11 21.82
CA ASP A 206 -14.66 0.40 22.32
C ASP A 206 -14.59 1.92 22.54
N ALA A 207 -15.65 2.51 23.08
CA ALA A 207 -15.73 3.96 23.31
C ALA A 207 -14.83 4.45 24.46
N ASN A 208 -14.05 3.58 25.11
CA ASN A 208 -13.01 3.99 26.06
C ASN A 208 -11.75 4.46 25.29
N VAL A 209 -11.82 5.70 24.81
CA VAL A 209 -10.79 6.38 24.01
C VAL A 209 -10.10 7.48 24.84
N PRO A 210 -8.87 7.90 24.51
CA PRO A 210 -8.23 9.04 25.17
C PRO A 210 -8.97 10.34 24.85
N GLU A 211 -8.80 11.36 25.71
CA GLU A 211 -9.34 12.71 25.48
C GLU A 211 -8.73 13.38 24.24
N MET A 212 -7.51 12.99 23.87
CA MET A 212 -6.79 13.48 22.70
C MET A 212 -5.91 12.37 22.12
N PRO A 213 -5.79 12.26 20.78
CA PRO A 213 -4.82 11.35 20.16
C PRO A 213 -3.38 11.79 20.42
N PHE A 214 -2.43 10.87 20.31
CA PHE A 214 -1.00 11.17 20.26
C PHE A 214 -0.58 11.31 18.79
N SER A 215 0.04 12.43 18.45
CA SER A 215 0.52 12.78 17.11
C SER A 215 2.03 12.69 16.99
N SER A 216 2.52 12.55 15.75
CA SER A 216 3.94 12.63 15.43
C SER A 216 4.53 14.03 15.68
N ASN A 217 3.70 15.07 15.80
CA ASN A 217 4.12 16.40 16.24
C ASN A 217 4.61 16.40 17.71
N GLU A 218 4.02 15.57 18.59
CA GLU A 218 4.55 15.39 19.96
C GLU A 218 5.72 14.40 20.01
N GLY A 219 5.73 13.40 19.12
CA GLY A 219 6.82 12.43 19.02
C GLY A 219 6.75 11.58 17.77
N GLY A 220 7.71 11.77 16.85
CA GLY A 220 7.80 11.07 15.56
C GLY A 220 8.45 9.68 15.61
N ASP A 221 8.79 9.14 16.78
CA ASP A 221 9.36 7.80 16.91
C ASP A 221 8.27 6.77 17.25
N PRO A 222 8.16 5.63 16.52
CA PRO A 222 7.23 4.57 16.86
C PRO A 222 7.34 4.07 18.31
N GLU A 223 8.53 4.10 18.91
CA GLU A 223 8.71 3.71 20.32
C GLU A 223 8.00 4.68 21.28
N GLN A 224 7.90 5.97 20.93
CA GLN A 224 7.14 6.95 21.70
C GLN A 224 5.63 6.73 21.54
N LEU A 225 5.18 6.41 20.33
CA LEU A 225 3.80 5.99 20.09
C LEU A 225 3.46 4.75 20.93
N TRP A 226 4.32 3.72 20.92
CA TRP A 226 4.08 2.50 21.69
C TRP A 226 4.11 2.75 23.21
N ALA A 227 5.00 3.62 23.70
CA ALA A 227 5.01 4.02 25.10
C ALA A 227 3.70 4.72 25.50
N TRP A 228 3.19 5.61 24.64
CA TRP A 228 1.89 6.24 24.84
C TRP A 228 0.74 5.21 24.80
N MET A 229 0.75 4.28 23.84
CA MET A 229 -0.24 3.21 23.74
C MET A 229 -0.21 2.31 24.99
N GLN A 230 0.97 2.02 25.53
CA GLN A 230 1.11 1.26 26.76
C GLN A 230 0.47 2.00 27.93
N ALA A 231 0.69 3.32 28.07
CA ALA A 231 0.02 4.12 29.09
C ALA A 231 -1.51 4.09 28.92
N GLN A 232 -2.03 4.07 27.68
CA GLN A 232 -3.47 3.90 27.44
C GLN A 232 -3.97 2.52 27.87
N ARG A 233 -3.19 1.45 27.60
CA ARG A 233 -3.51 0.08 28.03
C ARG A 233 -3.50 -0.06 29.56
N ASP A 234 -2.55 0.58 30.23
CA ASP A 234 -2.45 0.61 31.70
C ASP A 234 -3.64 1.35 32.33
N ASP A 235 -4.20 2.35 31.63
CA ASP A 235 -5.46 3.04 31.97
C ASP A 235 -6.72 2.26 31.56
N GLY A 236 -6.58 1.01 31.12
CA GLY A 236 -7.69 0.10 30.82
C GLY A 236 -8.28 0.24 29.41
N LYS A 237 -7.69 1.05 28.53
CA LYS A 237 -8.08 1.13 27.12
C LYS A 237 -7.54 -0.07 26.34
N LYS A 238 -8.21 -0.45 25.27
CA LYS A 238 -7.77 -1.52 24.38
C LYS A 238 -7.42 -0.93 23.03
N VAL A 239 -6.12 -0.88 22.73
CA VAL A 239 -5.57 -0.20 21.56
C VAL A 239 -4.50 -1.03 20.88
N PHE A 240 -4.47 -1.02 19.55
CA PHE A 240 -3.35 -1.49 18.72
C PHE A 240 -3.10 -0.53 17.56
N ALA A 241 -1.98 -0.71 16.86
CA ALA A 241 -1.62 0.05 15.67
C ALA A 241 -1.47 -0.86 14.44
N ILE A 242 -1.74 -0.33 13.25
CA ILE A 242 -1.52 -1.00 11.96
C ILE A 242 -0.55 -0.14 11.15
N PRO A 243 0.73 -0.53 11.01
CA PRO A 243 1.61 0.09 10.05
C PRO A 243 1.13 -0.13 8.61
N HIS A 244 1.48 0.78 7.71
CA HIS A 244 1.14 0.72 6.29
C HIS A 244 2.25 1.33 5.40
N ASN A 245 2.08 1.24 4.07
CA ASN A 245 2.99 1.77 3.05
C ASN A 245 4.46 1.40 3.25
N SER A 246 4.70 0.13 3.59
CA SER A 246 6.07 -0.39 3.76
C SER A 246 6.94 -0.17 2.51
N ASN A 247 6.33 -0.18 1.31
CA ASN A 247 6.94 0.18 0.01
C ASN A 247 7.61 1.57 -0.02
N GLU A 248 7.18 2.49 0.86
CA GLU A 248 7.68 3.86 0.97
C GLU A 248 8.57 4.11 2.20
N SER A 249 8.82 3.07 2.99
CA SER A 249 9.49 3.17 4.29
C SER A 249 11.01 3.24 4.23
N LYS A 250 11.63 3.27 3.05
CA LYS A 250 13.11 3.32 2.89
C LYS A 250 13.86 2.27 3.76
N GLY A 251 13.26 1.10 3.97
CA GLY A 251 13.76 0.00 4.80
C GLY A 251 13.58 0.17 6.30
N LEU A 252 12.98 1.28 6.76
CA LEU A 252 12.81 1.60 8.17
C LEU A 252 11.63 0.88 8.82
N LEU A 253 10.65 0.40 8.04
CA LEU A 253 9.51 -0.30 8.65
C LEU A 253 9.93 -1.67 9.19
N PHE A 254 10.76 -2.42 8.47
CA PHE A 254 11.28 -3.73 8.90
C PHE A 254 12.77 -3.65 9.32
N ALA A 255 13.13 -2.58 10.04
CA ALA A 255 14.51 -2.22 10.35
C ALA A 255 15.28 -3.21 11.25
N GLU A 256 16.61 -3.14 11.16
CA GLU A 256 17.55 -3.85 12.04
C GLU A 256 17.92 -3.07 13.30
N ALA A 257 17.58 -1.78 13.34
CA ALA A 257 17.78 -0.88 14.46
C ALA A 257 16.58 0.05 14.61
N SER A 258 16.39 0.60 15.80
CA SER A 258 15.45 1.68 16.06
C SER A 258 15.80 2.94 15.26
N LEU A 259 14.91 3.92 15.24
CA LEU A 259 15.19 5.23 14.62
C LEU A 259 16.36 5.96 15.30
N THR A 260 16.66 5.63 16.56
CA THR A 260 17.82 6.13 17.30
C THR A 260 19.12 5.35 17.03
N GLY A 261 19.07 4.33 16.15
CA GLY A 261 20.23 3.53 15.76
C GLY A 261 20.60 2.41 16.74
N VAL A 262 19.74 2.12 17.72
CA VAL A 262 19.93 1.00 18.66
C VAL A 262 19.51 -0.30 17.96
N PRO A 263 20.38 -1.31 17.85
CA PRO A 263 20.00 -2.59 17.27
C PRO A 263 18.77 -3.19 17.95
N ILE A 264 17.88 -3.82 17.17
CA ILE A 264 16.65 -4.39 17.73
C ILE A 264 16.98 -5.49 18.74
N GLY A 265 16.58 -5.27 20.00
CA GLY A 265 16.65 -6.24 21.09
C GLY A 265 15.31 -6.89 21.41
N GLN A 266 15.31 -7.76 22.40
CA GLN A 266 14.13 -8.51 22.83
C GLN A 266 12.97 -7.59 23.27
N GLU A 267 13.23 -6.56 24.07
CA GLU A 267 12.21 -5.63 24.57
C GLU A 267 11.48 -4.89 23.45
N TYR A 268 12.23 -4.38 22.47
CA TYR A 268 11.63 -3.77 21.26
C TYR A 268 10.77 -4.78 20.52
N ALA A 269 11.30 -6.00 20.32
CA ALA A 269 10.60 -7.03 19.56
C ALA A 269 9.28 -7.46 20.24
N GLU A 270 9.28 -7.59 21.57
CA GLU A 270 8.09 -7.91 22.38
C GLU A 270 7.07 -6.76 22.33
N THR A 271 7.55 -5.53 22.51
CA THR A 271 6.69 -4.34 22.45
C THR A 271 6.00 -4.26 21.09
N ARG A 272 6.76 -4.32 20.00
CA ARG A 272 6.22 -4.24 18.64
C ARG A 272 5.25 -5.37 18.35
N ALA A 273 5.60 -6.62 18.68
CA ALA A 273 4.71 -7.78 18.49
C ALA A 273 3.36 -7.60 19.19
N SER A 274 3.35 -6.94 20.34
CA SER A 274 2.13 -6.69 21.13
C SER A 274 1.32 -5.48 20.66
N MET A 275 1.98 -4.49 20.05
CA MET A 275 1.36 -3.21 19.66
C MET A 275 0.89 -3.20 18.21
N GLU A 276 1.57 -3.92 17.33
CA GLU A 276 1.32 -3.93 15.88
C GLU A 276 0.93 -5.33 15.40
N PRO A 277 -0.32 -5.78 15.63
CA PRO A 277 -0.71 -7.14 15.30
C PRO A 277 -0.94 -7.39 13.80
N LEU A 278 -1.18 -6.32 13.04
CA LEU A 278 -1.58 -6.36 11.63
C LEU A 278 -0.67 -5.47 10.78
N ILE A 279 -0.66 -5.69 9.47
CA ILE A 279 0.05 -4.85 8.48
C ILE A 279 -0.88 -4.62 7.29
N GLU A 280 -0.94 -3.38 6.80
CA GLU A 280 -1.61 -3.08 5.54
C GLU A 280 -0.74 -3.54 4.37
N MET A 281 -1.26 -4.49 3.59
CA MET A 281 -0.55 -5.08 2.47
C MET A 281 -0.68 -4.24 1.18
N MET A 282 -1.79 -3.54 1.00
CA MET A 282 -2.09 -2.81 -0.23
C MET A 282 -3.05 -1.66 0.05
N GLN A 283 -2.83 -0.56 -0.68
CA GLN A 283 -3.71 0.60 -0.77
C GLN A 283 -3.54 1.32 -2.12
N VAL A 284 -4.21 2.46 -2.34
CA VAL A 284 -4.16 3.24 -3.60
C VAL A 284 -2.74 3.56 -4.12
N LYS A 285 -1.74 3.74 -3.24
CA LYS A 285 -0.30 3.97 -3.45
C LYS A 285 0.49 2.67 -3.66
N GLY A 286 -0.20 1.55 -3.90
CA GLY A 286 0.35 0.32 -4.43
C GLY A 286 0.43 -0.85 -3.45
N ASN A 287 0.88 -1.98 -3.99
CA ASN A 287 1.12 -3.21 -3.26
C ASN A 287 2.47 -3.16 -2.49
N SER A 288 2.44 -3.58 -1.23
CA SER A 288 3.59 -3.68 -0.34
C SER A 288 4.09 -5.12 -0.14
N GLU A 289 3.46 -6.13 -0.76
CA GLU A 289 3.82 -7.53 -0.54
C GLU A 289 5.23 -7.88 -1.05
N VAL A 290 5.45 -7.67 -2.36
CA VAL A 290 6.64 -8.05 -3.13
C VAL A 290 6.74 -7.24 -4.43
N VAL A 291 7.92 -7.23 -5.04
CA VAL A 291 8.15 -6.73 -6.41
C VAL A 291 8.99 -7.72 -7.21
N PRO A 292 8.85 -7.77 -8.56
CA PRO A 292 9.52 -8.77 -9.39
C PRO A 292 11.05 -8.67 -9.33
N ASN A 293 11.57 -7.48 -9.03
CA ASN A 293 13.01 -7.24 -8.89
C ASN A 293 13.65 -8.10 -7.79
N PHE A 294 12.90 -8.44 -6.74
CA PHE A 294 13.41 -9.21 -5.59
C PHE A 294 12.80 -10.62 -5.51
N TRP A 295 11.62 -10.83 -6.10
CA TRP A 295 10.94 -12.13 -6.18
C TRP A 295 10.61 -12.50 -7.63
N PRO A 296 11.62 -12.73 -8.49
CA PRO A 296 11.41 -12.96 -9.93
C PRO A 296 10.71 -14.30 -10.26
N ASN A 297 10.66 -15.24 -9.30
CA ASN A 297 9.97 -16.52 -9.45
C ASN A 297 8.49 -16.44 -9.04
N ASP A 298 8.06 -15.31 -8.49
CA ASP A 298 6.66 -15.08 -8.16
C ASP A 298 5.93 -14.51 -9.37
N GLU A 299 5.03 -15.33 -9.93
CA GLU A 299 4.26 -14.96 -11.12
C GLU A 299 3.29 -13.80 -10.90
N PHE A 300 2.99 -13.45 -9.64
CA PHE A 300 2.09 -12.38 -9.24
C PHE A 300 2.80 -11.15 -8.65
N ALA A 301 4.13 -11.17 -8.54
CA ALA A 301 4.87 -10.04 -7.97
C ALA A 301 4.74 -8.73 -8.77
N ASP A 302 4.27 -8.74 -10.02
CA ASP A 302 4.05 -7.54 -10.85
C ASP A 302 2.63 -6.94 -10.70
N PHE A 303 2.00 -7.12 -9.53
CA PHE A 303 0.64 -6.63 -9.28
C PHE A 303 0.66 -5.28 -8.56
N GLU A 304 0.06 -4.26 -9.19
CA GLU A 304 -0.22 -2.93 -8.62
C GLU A 304 0.96 -2.27 -7.89
N ASN A 305 2.17 -2.43 -8.44
CA ASN A 305 3.36 -1.81 -7.88
C ASN A 305 3.46 -0.35 -8.31
N ALA A 306 3.52 0.56 -7.35
CA ALA A 306 3.70 1.99 -7.59
C ALA A 306 5.17 2.35 -7.90
N VAL A 307 5.66 1.92 -9.07
CA VAL A 307 7.09 1.98 -9.44
C VAL A 307 7.65 3.41 -9.42
N SER A 308 6.82 4.41 -9.74
CA SER A 308 7.21 5.82 -9.83
C SER A 308 7.57 6.47 -8.49
N ILE A 309 7.21 5.86 -7.35
CA ILE A 309 7.63 6.31 -6.00
C ILE A 309 9.15 6.54 -5.93
N GLN A 310 9.92 5.73 -6.64
CA GLN A 310 11.39 5.80 -6.68
C GLN A 310 11.94 7.09 -7.32
N ARG A 311 11.09 7.91 -7.94
CA ARG A 311 11.47 9.19 -8.55
C ARG A 311 11.35 10.35 -7.57
N PHE A 312 10.80 10.12 -6.38
CA PHE A 312 10.45 11.16 -5.43
C PHE A 312 11.08 10.90 -4.07
N SER A 313 11.33 11.98 -3.33
CA SER A 313 11.79 11.97 -1.94
C SER A 313 13.02 11.08 -1.67
N GLY A 314 13.86 10.81 -2.66
CA GLY A 314 15.01 9.91 -2.55
C GLY A 314 14.64 8.48 -2.15
N ARG A 315 13.41 8.04 -2.42
CA ARG A 315 12.95 6.67 -2.19
C ARG A 315 13.54 5.74 -3.25
N GLY A 316 13.72 4.49 -2.88
CA GLY A 316 14.15 3.41 -3.76
C GLY A 316 13.48 2.12 -3.33
N PHE A 317 13.20 1.23 -4.27
CA PHE A 317 12.79 -0.12 -3.91
C PHE A 317 14.01 -0.87 -3.41
N VAL A 318 13.95 -1.23 -2.13
CA VAL A 318 14.89 -2.14 -1.47
C VAL A 318 14.09 -3.31 -0.91
N LYS A 319 14.72 -4.47 -0.72
CA LYS A 319 13.99 -5.70 -0.35
C LYS A 319 13.31 -5.54 1.02
N GLU A 320 13.92 -4.74 1.88
CA GLU A 320 13.51 -4.33 3.22
C GLU A 320 12.21 -3.54 3.27
N ASN A 321 11.73 -3.03 2.13
CA ASN A 321 10.46 -2.33 2.07
C ASN A 321 9.25 -3.28 2.04
N PHE A 322 9.43 -4.56 1.76
CA PHE A 322 8.31 -5.43 1.37
C PHE A 322 7.92 -6.40 2.47
N VAL A 323 6.62 -6.64 2.62
CA VAL A 323 6.06 -7.43 3.72
C VAL A 323 6.61 -8.85 3.74
N ARG A 324 6.83 -9.50 2.58
CA ARG A 324 7.42 -10.85 2.55
C ARG A 324 8.83 -10.90 3.18
N TYR A 325 9.61 -9.84 3.01
CA TYR A 325 10.89 -9.69 3.72
C TYR A 325 10.68 -9.52 5.22
N GLY A 326 9.73 -8.65 5.64
CA GLY A 326 9.37 -8.44 7.04
C GLY A 326 8.97 -9.73 7.76
N LEU A 327 8.15 -10.58 7.13
CA LEU A 327 7.77 -11.90 7.68
C LEU A 327 9.00 -12.81 7.88
N GLY A 328 9.91 -12.84 6.90
CA GLY A 328 11.19 -13.57 7.01
C GLY A 328 12.04 -13.06 8.17
N ARG A 329 12.09 -11.73 8.37
CA ARG A 329 12.76 -11.11 9.51
C ARG A 329 12.13 -11.52 10.83
N GLY A 330 10.81 -11.68 10.87
CA GLY A 330 10.09 -12.17 12.05
C GLY A 330 10.57 -13.56 12.47
N ILE A 331 10.78 -14.46 11.52
CA ILE A 331 11.33 -15.81 11.78
C ILE A 331 12.79 -15.73 12.23
N LYS A 332 13.59 -14.87 11.59
CA LYS A 332 14.98 -14.64 12.03
C LYS A 332 15.05 -14.17 13.49
N TYR A 333 14.28 -13.14 13.85
CA TYR A 333 14.25 -12.65 15.24
C TYR A 333 13.72 -13.69 16.22
N ASN A 334 12.86 -14.61 15.78
CA ASN A 334 12.46 -15.72 16.63
C ASN A 334 13.62 -16.68 16.92
N ALA A 335 14.48 -16.94 15.92
CA ALA A 335 15.68 -17.75 16.13
C ALA A 335 16.71 -17.04 17.03
N ASP A 336 16.86 -15.72 16.89
CA ASP A 336 17.86 -14.94 17.62
C ASP A 336 17.42 -14.55 19.04
N LEU A 337 16.14 -14.17 19.21
CA LEU A 337 15.59 -13.51 20.40
C LEU A 337 14.40 -14.27 21.02
N GLY A 338 13.84 -15.28 20.34
CA GLY A 338 12.64 -15.99 20.79
C GLY A 338 11.32 -15.23 20.57
N VAL A 339 11.34 -14.14 19.78
CA VAL A 339 10.18 -13.25 19.56
C VAL A 339 9.95 -13.01 18.07
N LYS A 340 8.69 -12.93 17.65
CA LYS A 340 8.28 -12.69 16.25
C LYS A 340 7.66 -11.28 16.09
N PRO A 341 8.47 -10.20 16.04
CA PRO A 341 7.96 -8.82 15.98
C PRO A 341 7.17 -8.50 14.71
N PHE A 342 7.37 -9.30 13.66
CA PHE A 342 6.72 -9.14 12.36
C PHE A 342 5.74 -10.28 12.06
N LYS A 343 5.14 -10.90 13.09
CA LYS A 343 4.04 -11.84 12.92
C LYS A 343 2.73 -11.08 12.73
N TYR A 344 2.29 -10.95 11.49
CA TYR A 344 1.13 -10.15 11.13
C TYR A 344 -0.07 -10.98 10.66
N GLY A 345 -1.27 -10.44 10.90
CA GLY A 345 -2.40 -10.65 10.01
C GLY A 345 -2.42 -9.57 8.94
N PHE A 346 -3.04 -9.84 7.79
CA PHE A 346 -3.04 -8.90 6.68
C PHE A 346 -4.35 -8.14 6.59
N VAL A 347 -4.24 -6.84 6.33
CA VAL A 347 -5.35 -5.95 6.04
C VAL A 347 -5.07 -5.16 4.76
N GLY A 348 -6.11 -4.56 4.21
CA GLY A 348 -6.03 -3.70 3.03
C GLY A 348 -6.99 -2.54 3.20
N GLY A 349 -6.64 -1.38 2.67
CA GLY A 349 -7.48 -0.20 2.76
C GLY A 349 -7.40 0.62 1.50
N THR A 350 -8.15 1.70 1.46
CA THR A 350 -8.04 2.63 0.34
C THR A 350 -6.98 3.68 0.59
N ASP A 351 -6.80 4.16 1.81
CA ASP A 351 -6.08 5.42 2.04
C ASP A 351 -6.69 6.55 1.16
N SER A 352 -8.02 6.48 0.98
CA SER A 352 -8.72 7.47 0.16
C SER A 352 -8.76 8.80 0.91
N HIS A 353 -8.17 9.82 0.28
CA HIS A 353 -8.22 11.21 0.70
C HIS A 353 -9.50 11.93 0.24
N ASN A 354 -10.47 11.21 -0.29
CA ASN A 354 -11.76 11.73 -0.74
C ASN A 354 -12.91 11.50 0.26
N GLY A 355 -12.67 10.87 1.40
CA GLY A 355 -13.74 10.48 2.34
C GLY A 355 -14.65 9.39 1.77
N THR A 356 -14.14 8.56 0.86
CA THR A 356 -14.88 7.51 0.13
C THR A 356 -14.36 6.12 0.50
N PRO A 357 -14.72 5.59 1.68
CA PRO A 357 -14.20 4.31 2.16
C PRO A 357 -14.48 3.18 1.17
N SER A 358 -13.44 2.40 0.84
CA SER A 358 -13.49 1.21 -0.01
C SER A 358 -14.22 1.37 -1.35
N ASN A 359 -14.10 2.54 -2.01
CA ASN A 359 -14.52 2.73 -3.41
C ASN A 359 -13.53 2.07 -4.40
N VAL A 360 -13.33 0.78 -4.21
CA VAL A 360 -12.34 -0.10 -4.84
C VAL A 360 -12.76 -0.68 -6.19
N GLU A 361 -14.03 -0.53 -6.58
CA GLU A 361 -14.49 -1.04 -7.87
C GLU A 361 -13.90 -0.19 -9.01
N GLU A 362 -13.04 -0.80 -9.85
CA GLU A 362 -12.30 -0.10 -10.92
C GLU A 362 -13.22 0.73 -11.84
N ASP A 363 -14.40 0.22 -12.17
CA ASP A 363 -15.39 0.90 -13.02
C ASP A 363 -16.23 1.96 -12.25
N ASN A 364 -16.06 2.05 -10.94
CA ASN A 364 -16.63 3.09 -10.06
C ASN A 364 -15.56 4.07 -9.53
N PHE A 365 -14.31 3.97 -9.97
CA PHE A 365 -13.19 4.81 -9.50
C PHE A 365 -13.15 6.20 -10.18
N MET A 366 -14.28 6.69 -10.66
CA MET A 366 -14.35 7.88 -11.53
C MET A 366 -13.93 9.18 -10.83
N VAL A 367 -14.19 9.30 -9.52
CA VAL A 367 -13.86 10.46 -8.68
C VAL A 367 -12.44 10.41 -8.08
N GLY A 368 -11.70 9.33 -8.34
CA GLY A 368 -10.36 9.12 -7.79
C GLY A 368 -10.36 8.94 -6.27
N SER A 369 -9.21 9.25 -5.66
CA SER A 369 -8.84 9.06 -4.26
C SER A 369 -8.17 10.29 -3.63
N HIS A 370 -7.62 11.23 -4.39
CA HIS A 370 -6.80 12.37 -3.94
C HIS A 370 -7.31 13.70 -4.49
N GLY A 371 -8.63 13.91 -4.47
CA GLY A 371 -9.20 15.21 -4.76
C GLY A 371 -8.83 15.75 -6.15
N TYR A 372 -8.44 17.02 -6.20
CA TYR A 372 -8.00 17.70 -7.40
C TYR A 372 -6.80 17.03 -8.09
N ALA A 373 -6.00 16.23 -7.37
CA ALA A 373 -4.84 15.54 -7.93
C ALA A 373 -5.23 14.36 -8.83
N ASP A 374 -6.46 13.83 -8.72
CA ASP A 374 -6.90 12.66 -9.48
C ASP A 374 -8.39 12.65 -9.86
N GLN A 375 -9.11 13.77 -9.71
CA GLN A 375 -10.57 13.85 -9.90
C GLN A 375 -11.07 13.50 -11.31
N THR A 376 -10.26 13.61 -12.36
CA THR A 376 -10.66 13.24 -13.74
C THR A 376 -9.65 12.29 -14.38
N ALA A 377 -10.10 11.54 -15.39
CA ALA A 377 -9.22 10.62 -16.12
C ALA A 377 -8.03 11.34 -16.79
N GLU A 378 -8.23 12.56 -17.29
CA GLU A 378 -7.17 13.37 -17.90
C GLU A 378 -6.11 13.76 -16.86
N ILE A 379 -6.55 14.25 -15.70
CA ILE A 379 -5.69 14.59 -14.56
C ILE A 379 -4.92 13.33 -14.11
N ARG A 380 -5.60 12.19 -13.93
CA ARG A 380 -4.97 10.91 -13.54
C ARG A 380 -3.86 10.46 -14.48
N SER A 381 -3.99 10.77 -15.76
CA SER A 381 -3.01 10.37 -16.78
C SER A 381 -1.77 11.25 -16.86
N THR A 382 -1.79 12.43 -16.22
CA THR A 382 -0.76 13.47 -16.41
C THR A 382 -0.19 14.04 -15.10
N SER A 383 -0.89 13.85 -13.98
CA SER A 383 -0.58 14.52 -12.72
C SER A 383 0.33 13.70 -11.81
N VAL A 384 0.85 14.38 -10.79
CA VAL A 384 1.74 13.86 -9.77
C VAL A 384 1.09 14.10 -8.41
N LEU A 385 1.18 13.10 -7.53
CA LEU A 385 0.98 13.29 -6.10
C LEU A 385 2.27 13.92 -5.56
N GLU A 386 2.21 15.22 -5.28
CA GLU A 386 3.40 16.07 -5.07
C GLU A 386 4.34 15.49 -4.00
N GLY A 387 5.60 15.26 -4.38
CA GLY A 387 6.61 14.69 -3.49
C GLY A 387 6.54 13.17 -3.27
N GLU A 388 5.60 12.46 -3.91
CA GLU A 388 5.30 11.06 -3.60
C GLU A 388 5.36 10.12 -4.82
N MET A 389 4.47 10.28 -5.81
CA MET A 389 4.38 9.36 -6.97
C MET A 389 3.63 9.97 -8.17
N GLN A 390 3.73 9.33 -9.33
CA GLN A 390 2.85 9.66 -10.47
C GLN A 390 1.44 9.13 -10.19
N ILE A 391 0.39 9.92 -10.49
CA ILE A 391 -0.99 9.48 -10.28
C ILE A 391 -1.36 8.30 -11.17
N SER A 392 -0.67 8.11 -12.30
CA SER A 392 -0.87 6.94 -13.17
C SER A 392 -0.53 5.60 -12.51
N ASP A 393 0.19 5.61 -11.39
CA ASP A 393 0.51 4.42 -10.60
C ASP A 393 -0.48 4.21 -9.45
N VAL A 394 -1.41 5.14 -9.23
CA VAL A 394 -2.45 5.03 -8.21
C VAL A 394 -3.54 4.08 -8.69
N ASN A 395 -3.94 3.16 -7.82
CA ASN A 395 -5.00 2.18 -8.05
C ASN A 395 -6.21 2.45 -7.13
N PRO A 396 -7.36 1.77 -7.28
CA PRO A 396 -8.53 1.99 -6.43
C PRO A 396 -8.39 1.58 -4.95
N GLY A 397 -7.30 0.92 -4.58
CA GLY A 397 -7.00 0.44 -3.23
C GLY A 397 -7.48 -1.00 -2.98
N ALA A 398 -7.60 -1.32 -1.70
CA ALA A 398 -7.96 -2.64 -1.20
C ALA A 398 -9.08 -2.55 -0.14
N LEU A 399 -9.63 -3.71 0.23
CA LEU A 399 -10.49 -3.86 1.40
C LEU A 399 -9.89 -4.85 2.38
N THR A 400 -10.29 -4.68 3.64
CA THR A 400 -10.04 -5.65 4.69
C THR A 400 -11.22 -6.59 4.82
N ALA A 401 -10.93 -7.87 5.02
CA ALA A 401 -11.89 -8.85 5.46
C ALA A 401 -11.48 -9.43 6.82
N VAL A 402 -12.45 -9.55 7.72
CA VAL A 402 -12.26 -10.05 9.09
C VAL A 402 -13.21 -11.21 9.34
N TRP A 403 -12.67 -12.35 9.78
CA TRP A 403 -13.48 -13.47 10.25
C TRP A 403 -13.89 -13.22 11.70
N ALA A 404 -15.13 -12.81 11.95
CA ALA A 404 -15.64 -12.52 13.29
C ALA A 404 -16.95 -13.26 13.59
N GLU A 405 -17.21 -13.52 14.87
CA GLU A 405 -18.45 -14.19 15.30
C GLU A 405 -19.69 -13.33 15.12
N SER A 406 -19.54 -12.00 15.09
CA SER A 406 -20.65 -11.06 14.91
C SER A 406 -20.18 -9.78 14.27
N ASN A 407 -21.09 -9.05 13.60
CA ASN A 407 -20.83 -7.71 13.10
C ASN A 407 -20.94 -6.69 14.25
N THR A 408 -20.03 -6.78 15.21
CA THR A 408 -19.93 -5.82 16.31
C THR A 408 -18.52 -5.25 16.41
N ARG A 409 -18.38 -4.08 17.05
CA ARG A 409 -17.08 -3.42 17.20
C ARG A 409 -16.14 -4.29 18.01
N GLY A 410 -16.64 -4.84 19.11
CA GLY A 410 -15.89 -5.79 19.93
C GLY A 410 -15.41 -7.01 19.14
N ALA A 411 -16.32 -7.70 18.42
CA ALA A 411 -15.97 -8.94 17.72
C ALA A 411 -15.03 -8.72 16.54
N ILE A 412 -15.22 -7.65 15.75
CA ILE A 412 -14.34 -7.32 14.63
C ILE A 412 -12.95 -6.94 15.13
N TRP A 413 -12.87 -6.08 16.16
CA TRP A 413 -11.57 -5.70 16.74
C TRP A 413 -10.85 -6.90 17.38
N ASP A 414 -11.58 -7.77 18.10
CA ASP A 414 -10.98 -8.97 18.72
C ASP A 414 -10.43 -9.93 17.65
N SER A 415 -11.13 -10.09 16.53
CA SER A 415 -10.64 -10.88 15.39
C SER A 415 -9.47 -10.24 14.65
N MET A 416 -9.45 -8.91 14.54
CA MET A 416 -8.28 -8.15 14.05
C MET A 416 -7.06 -8.39 14.96
N MET A 417 -7.23 -8.28 16.28
CA MET A 417 -6.16 -8.56 17.25
C MET A 417 -5.68 -10.03 17.18
N ALA A 418 -6.60 -10.96 16.95
CA ALA A 418 -6.31 -12.38 16.73
C ALA A 418 -5.69 -12.68 15.36
N LYS A 419 -5.58 -11.69 14.47
CA LYS A 419 -5.02 -11.79 13.12
C LYS A 419 -5.81 -12.70 12.17
N GLU A 420 -7.10 -12.94 12.46
CA GLU A 420 -7.98 -13.73 11.57
C GLU A 420 -8.54 -12.84 10.45
N THR A 421 -7.64 -12.24 9.68
CA THR A 421 -7.90 -11.21 8.68
C THR A 421 -7.22 -11.51 7.35
N PHE A 422 -7.74 -10.94 6.27
CA PHE A 422 -7.08 -10.96 4.97
C PHE A 422 -7.41 -9.71 4.15
N ALA A 423 -6.54 -9.39 3.18
CA ALA A 423 -6.71 -8.26 2.27
C ALA A 423 -7.26 -8.72 0.90
N THR A 424 -8.05 -7.88 0.24
CA THR A 424 -8.49 -8.08 -1.15
C THR A 424 -8.34 -6.79 -1.95
N SER A 425 -8.00 -6.88 -3.25
CA SER A 425 -7.82 -5.71 -4.13
C SER A 425 -9.14 -5.16 -4.70
N GLY A 426 -10.28 -5.44 -4.06
CA GLY A 426 -11.60 -5.04 -4.56
C GLY A 426 -12.68 -6.12 -4.47
N PRO A 427 -12.45 -7.32 -5.02
CA PRO A 427 -13.43 -8.41 -4.93
C PRO A 427 -13.63 -8.86 -3.48
N ARG A 428 -14.88 -9.06 -3.07
CA ARG A 428 -15.25 -9.61 -1.76
C ARG A 428 -15.18 -11.14 -1.76
N MET A 429 -14.04 -11.67 -2.20
CA MET A 429 -13.74 -13.10 -2.13
C MET A 429 -13.59 -13.52 -0.68
N LYS A 430 -14.12 -14.68 -0.31
CA LYS A 430 -13.89 -15.26 1.01
C LYS A 430 -12.73 -16.24 0.93
N VAL A 431 -11.75 -16.09 1.82
CA VAL A 431 -10.61 -17.02 1.93
C VAL A 431 -10.44 -17.41 3.38
N ARG A 432 -10.25 -18.71 3.63
CA ARG A 432 -10.05 -19.26 4.96
C ARG A 432 -8.98 -20.32 4.98
N VAL A 433 -8.15 -20.31 6.01
CA VAL A 433 -7.00 -21.21 6.16
C VAL A 433 -6.92 -21.69 7.59
N PHE A 434 -6.71 -22.99 7.75
CA PHE A 434 -6.34 -23.62 9.02
C PHE A 434 -5.06 -24.42 8.85
N ALA A 435 -4.18 -24.40 9.85
CA ALA A 435 -3.00 -25.26 9.92
C ALA A 435 -3.18 -26.29 11.05
N GLY A 436 -2.97 -27.58 10.77
CA GLY A 436 -3.26 -28.65 11.73
C GLY A 436 -2.82 -30.04 11.25
N GLN A 437 -3.47 -31.08 11.77
CA GLN A 437 -3.27 -32.48 11.40
C GLN A 437 -4.59 -33.25 11.34
N GLY A 438 -4.63 -34.30 10.52
CA GLY A 438 -5.76 -35.23 10.46
C GLY A 438 -7.04 -34.61 9.90
N PHE A 439 -6.94 -33.59 9.05
CA PHE A 439 -8.09 -33.06 8.33
C PHE A 439 -8.68 -34.12 7.40
N ALA A 440 -10.01 -34.06 7.20
CA ALA A 440 -10.63 -34.90 6.18
C ALA A 440 -10.17 -34.49 4.78
N GLU A 441 -10.05 -35.46 3.86
CA GLU A 441 -9.64 -35.21 2.47
C GLU A 441 -10.71 -34.43 1.67
N SER A 442 -11.96 -34.49 2.11
CA SER A 442 -13.09 -33.77 1.53
C SER A 442 -14.17 -33.50 2.58
N TYR A 443 -15.04 -32.53 2.27
CA TYR A 443 -16.13 -32.11 3.13
C TYR A 443 -17.41 -31.93 2.32
N ASP A 444 -18.55 -32.33 2.89
CA ASP A 444 -19.87 -32.22 2.25
C ASP A 444 -20.47 -30.81 2.40
N SER A 445 -19.90 -29.96 3.27
CA SER A 445 -20.35 -28.59 3.52
C SER A 445 -19.25 -27.70 4.08
N TYR A 446 -19.40 -26.38 3.90
CA TYR A 446 -18.56 -25.37 4.53
C TYR A 446 -18.55 -25.49 6.07
N ASP A 447 -19.72 -25.68 6.70
CA ASP A 447 -19.82 -25.78 8.16
C ASP A 447 -19.04 -26.97 8.73
N SER A 448 -19.08 -28.12 8.05
CA SER A 448 -18.33 -29.31 8.47
C SER A 448 -16.82 -29.09 8.32
N MET A 449 -16.40 -28.42 7.24
CA MET A 449 -15.01 -28.00 7.04
C MET A 449 -14.52 -27.10 8.16
N VAL A 450 -15.26 -26.03 8.46
CA VAL A 450 -14.84 -25.05 9.48
C VAL A 450 -14.83 -25.68 10.87
N THR A 451 -15.81 -26.52 11.18
CA THR A 451 -15.86 -27.26 12.45
C THR A 451 -14.62 -28.16 12.61
N ASP A 452 -14.22 -28.87 11.56
CA ASP A 452 -13.01 -29.69 11.57
C ASP A 452 -11.73 -28.83 11.69
N GLY A 453 -11.69 -27.72 10.96
CA GLY A 453 -10.63 -26.71 11.01
C GLY A 453 -10.34 -26.22 12.42
N TYR A 454 -11.37 -25.83 13.16
CA TYR A 454 -11.25 -25.40 14.56
C TYR A 454 -10.97 -26.54 15.54
N ALA A 455 -11.49 -27.74 15.28
CA ALA A 455 -11.30 -28.88 16.16
C ALA A 455 -9.87 -29.45 16.09
N LYS A 456 -9.24 -29.39 14.90
CA LYS A 456 -7.97 -30.09 14.60
C LYS A 456 -6.81 -29.17 14.23
N GLY A 457 -7.05 -27.87 14.10
CA GLY A 457 -6.04 -26.91 13.67
C GLY A 457 -6.14 -25.57 14.38
N VAL A 458 -5.30 -24.65 13.92
CA VAL A 458 -5.32 -23.24 14.28
C VAL A 458 -5.73 -22.42 13.06
N PRO A 459 -6.58 -21.39 13.22
CA PRO A 459 -6.94 -20.51 12.11
C PRO A 459 -5.74 -19.63 11.68
N MET A 460 -5.87 -18.95 10.55
CA MET A 460 -4.93 -17.91 10.14
C MET A 460 -4.64 -16.93 11.30
N GLY A 461 -3.38 -16.53 11.45
CA GLY A 461 -2.91 -15.77 12.62
C GLY A 461 -2.39 -16.61 13.79
N GLY A 462 -2.79 -17.89 13.86
CA GLY A 462 -2.33 -18.85 14.88
C GLY A 462 -0.88 -19.31 14.71
N ASP A 463 -0.39 -20.09 15.67
CA ASP A 463 0.89 -20.82 15.59
C ASP A 463 0.61 -22.33 15.66
N TYR A 464 1.00 -23.07 14.62
CA TYR A 464 1.02 -24.53 14.67
C TYR A 464 2.26 -25.00 15.46
N THR A 465 2.06 -25.86 16.46
CA THR A 465 3.10 -26.32 17.40
C THR A 465 3.32 -27.83 17.36
N GLY A 466 2.75 -28.52 16.37
CA GLY A 466 2.91 -29.96 16.21
C GLY A 466 4.31 -30.36 15.73
N THR A 467 4.61 -31.66 15.84
CA THR A 467 5.90 -32.26 15.47
C THR A 467 5.88 -32.96 14.11
N GLU A 468 4.75 -32.88 13.39
CA GLU A 468 4.57 -33.41 12.03
C GLU A 468 4.37 -32.28 11.03
N ALA A 469 4.67 -32.54 9.76
CA ALA A 469 4.54 -31.55 8.68
C ALA A 469 3.10 -31.02 8.60
N PRO A 470 2.87 -29.70 8.76
CA PRO A 470 1.53 -29.16 8.89
C PRO A 470 0.69 -29.44 7.66
N GLN A 471 -0.55 -29.86 7.88
CA GLN A 471 -1.60 -29.83 6.87
C GLN A 471 -2.26 -28.46 6.87
N PHE A 472 -2.54 -27.92 5.70
CA PHE A 472 -3.25 -26.68 5.47
C PHE A 472 -4.59 -26.98 4.83
N LEU A 473 -5.66 -26.78 5.60
CA LEU A 473 -7.02 -26.79 5.09
C LEU A 473 -7.35 -25.40 4.56
N VAL A 474 -7.44 -25.27 3.24
CA VAL A 474 -7.65 -23.99 2.56
C VAL A 474 -8.96 -24.02 1.80
N TRP A 475 -9.72 -22.92 1.93
CA TRP A 475 -10.94 -22.69 1.19
C TRP A 475 -10.97 -21.28 0.64
N ALA A 476 -11.41 -21.17 -0.60
CA ALA A 476 -11.64 -19.90 -1.28
C ALA A 476 -12.94 -19.94 -2.05
N MET A 477 -13.69 -18.84 -2.00
CA MET A 477 -14.91 -18.61 -2.75
C MET A 477 -14.82 -17.28 -3.47
N LYS A 478 -15.24 -17.26 -4.74
CA LYS A 478 -15.27 -16.04 -5.56
C LYS A 478 -16.18 -14.99 -4.94
N ASP A 479 -15.97 -13.75 -5.35
CA ASP A 479 -17.01 -12.73 -5.21
C ASP A 479 -18.15 -13.06 -6.19
N PRO A 480 -19.43 -13.17 -5.75
CA PRO A 480 -20.55 -13.51 -6.63
C PRO A 480 -20.68 -12.63 -7.89
N ILE A 481 -20.22 -11.38 -7.84
CA ILE A 481 -20.26 -10.45 -8.99
C ILE A 481 -18.93 -10.34 -9.74
N GLY A 482 -17.89 -11.03 -9.26
CA GLY A 482 -16.54 -10.99 -9.84
C GLY A 482 -16.21 -12.17 -10.75
N PRO A 483 -14.97 -12.24 -11.27
CA PRO A 483 -14.46 -13.41 -11.98
C PRO A 483 -14.36 -14.64 -11.08
N ASN A 484 -14.32 -15.83 -11.68
CA ASN A 484 -14.06 -17.07 -10.93
C ASN A 484 -12.58 -17.15 -10.49
N LEU A 485 -12.25 -18.12 -9.65
CA LEU A 485 -10.91 -18.33 -9.10
C LEU A 485 -9.97 -18.97 -10.13
N ASP A 486 -8.72 -18.49 -10.19
CA ASP A 486 -7.64 -19.13 -10.94
C ASP A 486 -7.05 -20.27 -10.12
N ARG A 487 -6.36 -19.94 -9.03
CA ARG A 487 -5.63 -20.90 -8.20
C ARG A 487 -5.39 -20.35 -6.79
N ILE A 488 -5.05 -21.27 -5.91
CA ILE A 488 -4.64 -21.03 -4.53
C ILE A 488 -3.15 -21.35 -4.42
N GLN A 489 -2.40 -20.41 -3.88
CA GLN A 489 -0.99 -20.54 -3.56
C GLN A 489 -0.79 -20.52 -2.05
N ILE A 490 0.21 -21.26 -1.58
CA ILE A 490 0.77 -21.11 -0.24
C ILE A 490 2.19 -20.59 -0.39
N ILE A 491 2.44 -19.43 0.20
CA ILE A 491 3.78 -18.86 0.33
C ILE A 491 4.33 -19.36 1.65
N LYS A 492 5.50 -20.01 1.59
CA LYS A 492 6.27 -20.45 2.75
C LYS A 492 7.54 -19.63 2.81
N GLY A 493 7.89 -19.10 3.97
CA GLY A 493 9.22 -18.54 4.22
C GLY A 493 9.81 -19.02 5.52
N TRP A 494 11.13 -19.16 5.55
CA TRP A 494 11.86 -19.72 6.68
C TRP A 494 13.25 -19.10 6.80
N TYR A 495 13.91 -19.36 7.92
CA TYR A 495 15.27 -18.93 8.17
C TYR A 495 16.18 -20.14 8.34
N GLU A 496 17.23 -20.23 7.52
CA GLU A 496 18.16 -21.35 7.53
C GLU A 496 19.57 -20.87 7.16
N ASN A 497 20.58 -21.33 7.91
CA ASN A 497 22.00 -21.05 7.64
C ASN A 497 22.33 -19.55 7.48
N GLY A 498 21.66 -18.68 8.24
CA GLY A 498 21.90 -17.25 8.18
C GLY A 498 21.04 -16.50 7.14
N GLU A 499 20.30 -17.22 6.30
CA GLU A 499 19.56 -16.66 5.17
C GLU A 499 18.04 -16.80 5.34
N MET A 500 17.31 -15.74 4.98
CA MET A 500 15.86 -15.81 4.82
C MET A 500 15.55 -16.37 3.43
N LYS A 501 14.75 -17.42 3.39
CA LYS A 501 14.32 -18.11 2.17
C LYS A 501 12.81 -18.07 2.08
N ASP A 502 12.30 -18.07 0.86
CA ASP A 502 10.88 -18.21 0.58
C ASP A 502 10.64 -19.04 -0.69
N THR A 503 9.47 -19.66 -0.75
CA THR A 503 9.01 -20.45 -1.89
C THR A 503 7.49 -20.38 -1.99
N ILE A 504 6.97 -20.72 -3.17
CA ILE A 504 5.55 -20.68 -3.50
C ILE A 504 5.13 -22.07 -3.95
N TYR A 505 4.03 -22.55 -3.40
CA TYR A 505 3.37 -23.79 -3.82
C TYR A 505 2.01 -23.46 -4.41
N ASP A 506 1.75 -23.85 -5.65
CA ASP A 506 0.39 -23.93 -6.17
C ASP A 506 -0.28 -25.18 -5.58
N VAL A 507 -1.29 -24.99 -4.72
CA VAL A 507 -1.89 -26.09 -3.94
C VAL A 507 -3.27 -26.51 -4.44
N ALA A 508 -3.89 -25.66 -5.25
CA ALA A 508 -5.09 -25.97 -6.00
C ALA A 508 -5.18 -25.03 -7.21
N ALA A 509 -5.60 -25.53 -8.37
CA ALA A 509 -5.86 -24.72 -9.55
C ALA A 509 -7.22 -25.08 -10.14
N SER A 510 -7.81 -24.16 -10.89
CA SER A 510 -9.07 -24.42 -11.57
C SER A 510 -8.94 -25.34 -12.77
N GLY A 511 -9.93 -26.21 -12.97
CA GLY A 511 -9.83 -27.35 -13.90
C GLY A 511 -8.63 -28.26 -13.63
N ASP A 512 -8.19 -29.01 -14.65
CA ASP A 512 -7.05 -29.93 -14.58
C ASP A 512 -5.75 -29.23 -15.01
N ARG A 513 -5.43 -28.09 -14.38
CA ARG A 513 -4.28 -27.25 -14.76
C ARG A 513 -3.05 -27.40 -13.88
N LEU A 514 -3.21 -27.89 -12.65
CA LEU A 514 -2.09 -28.18 -11.74
C LEU A 514 -1.37 -29.45 -12.21
N GLN A 515 -0.08 -29.32 -12.50
CA GLN A 515 0.78 -30.39 -12.99
C GLN A 515 1.46 -31.12 -11.84
N ALA A 516 1.99 -32.32 -12.13
CA ALA A 516 2.70 -33.13 -11.14
C ALA A 516 4.00 -32.49 -10.61
N ASP A 517 4.59 -31.55 -11.35
CA ASP A 517 5.76 -30.78 -10.93
C ASP A 517 5.41 -29.52 -10.10
N GLY A 518 4.12 -29.33 -9.81
CA GLY A 518 3.61 -28.17 -9.07
C GLY A 518 3.36 -26.92 -9.92
N SER A 519 3.68 -26.94 -11.22
CA SER A 519 3.36 -25.81 -12.11
C SER A 519 1.88 -25.78 -12.48
N VAL A 520 1.34 -24.59 -12.74
CA VAL A 520 -0.04 -24.43 -13.22
C VAL A 520 -0.04 -23.90 -14.65
N THR A 521 -0.73 -24.61 -15.54
CA THR A 521 -0.97 -24.10 -16.89
C THR A 521 -1.80 -22.81 -16.81
N PRO A 522 -1.40 -21.70 -17.44
CA PRO A 522 -2.15 -20.45 -17.39
C PRO A 522 -3.61 -20.62 -17.84
N VAL A 523 -4.53 -19.95 -17.16
CA VAL A 523 -5.94 -19.94 -17.55
C VAL A 523 -6.15 -19.07 -18.80
N ASP A 524 -6.89 -19.58 -19.77
CA ASP A 524 -7.30 -18.82 -20.96
C ASP A 524 -8.59 -18.04 -20.66
N ALA A 525 -8.44 -16.89 -20.01
CA ALA A 525 -9.55 -16.00 -19.66
C ALA A 525 -9.20 -14.52 -19.97
N PRO A 526 -9.05 -14.16 -21.25
CA PRO A 526 -8.69 -12.80 -21.63
C PRO A 526 -9.77 -11.80 -21.21
N ILE A 527 -9.32 -10.61 -20.80
CA ILE A 527 -10.21 -9.46 -20.53
C ILE A 527 -10.37 -8.67 -21.83
N ASN A 528 -11.58 -8.20 -22.08
CA ASN A 528 -11.84 -7.27 -23.16
C ASN A 528 -11.18 -5.92 -22.81
N MET A 529 -10.08 -5.60 -23.48
CA MET A 529 -9.32 -4.38 -23.21
C MET A 529 -10.05 -3.08 -23.61
N GLU A 530 -11.12 -3.17 -24.40
CA GLU A 530 -11.94 -2.00 -24.76
C GLU A 530 -13.05 -1.75 -23.73
N THR A 531 -13.67 -2.80 -23.19
CA THR A 531 -14.82 -2.68 -22.28
C THR A 531 -14.49 -2.95 -20.82
N GLY A 532 -13.35 -3.58 -20.52
CA GLY A 532 -13.02 -4.10 -19.19
C GLY A 532 -13.75 -5.39 -18.82
N GLU A 533 -14.61 -5.93 -19.71
CA GLU A 533 -15.39 -7.13 -19.42
C GLU A 533 -14.48 -8.36 -19.28
N PHE A 534 -14.69 -9.12 -18.22
CA PHE A 534 -13.96 -10.34 -17.92
C PHE A 534 -14.76 -11.60 -18.27
N ASN A 535 -14.07 -12.73 -18.40
CA ASN A 535 -14.69 -14.02 -18.65
C ASN A 535 -15.43 -14.53 -17.39
N THR A 536 -16.72 -14.83 -17.52
CA THR A 536 -17.58 -15.30 -16.42
C THR A 536 -17.66 -16.82 -16.29
N GLU A 537 -17.13 -17.57 -17.26
CA GLU A 537 -17.21 -19.03 -17.33
C GLU A 537 -15.94 -19.73 -16.84
N LYS A 538 -14.76 -19.14 -17.10
CA LYS A 538 -13.45 -19.75 -16.82
C LYS A 538 -13.04 -19.56 -15.37
N GLY A 539 -12.46 -20.60 -14.78
CA GLY A 539 -12.12 -20.66 -13.36
C GLY A 539 -13.24 -21.30 -12.54
N ASP A 540 -13.02 -21.50 -11.24
CA ASP A 540 -14.04 -22.10 -10.36
C ASP A 540 -14.68 -21.10 -9.39
N PRO A 541 -15.97 -21.28 -9.08
CA PRO A 541 -16.65 -20.43 -8.11
C PRO A 541 -16.16 -20.67 -6.67
N GLU A 542 -15.68 -21.88 -6.38
CA GLU A 542 -15.28 -22.30 -5.05
C GLU A 542 -14.20 -23.38 -5.16
N ARG A 543 -13.24 -23.36 -4.23
CA ARG A 543 -12.20 -24.37 -4.10
C ARG A 543 -11.92 -24.67 -2.64
N MET A 544 -11.75 -25.95 -2.35
CA MET A 544 -11.35 -26.46 -1.05
C MET A 544 -10.24 -27.50 -1.27
N THR A 545 -9.19 -27.45 -0.46
CA THR A 545 -8.07 -28.38 -0.54
C THR A 545 -7.45 -28.59 0.83
N VAL A 546 -6.88 -29.78 1.05
CA VAL A 546 -5.96 -30.05 2.15
C VAL A 546 -4.60 -30.32 1.53
N TRP A 547 -3.62 -29.49 1.87
CA TRP A 547 -2.26 -29.60 1.37
C TRP A 547 -1.29 -29.80 2.53
N THR A 548 -0.33 -30.71 2.40
CA THR A 548 0.73 -30.95 3.40
C THR A 548 2.04 -30.40 2.87
N ASP A 549 2.78 -29.66 3.70
CA ASP A 549 4.10 -29.15 3.30
C ASP A 549 5.09 -30.30 3.04
N PRO A 550 5.51 -30.52 1.77
CA PRO A 550 6.38 -31.64 1.43
C PRO A 550 7.83 -31.43 1.88
N ASP A 551 8.21 -30.18 2.14
CA ASP A 551 9.59 -29.76 2.41
C ASP A 551 9.73 -29.25 3.86
N TRP A 552 8.89 -29.72 4.78
CA TRP A 552 8.90 -29.27 6.17
C TRP A 552 10.04 -29.89 6.98
N PRO A 553 11.00 -29.09 7.49
CA PRO A 553 11.97 -29.55 8.48
C PRO A 553 11.39 -29.31 9.89
N PRO A 554 11.36 -30.31 10.78
CA PRO A 554 10.76 -30.16 12.11
C PRO A 554 11.45 -29.14 13.02
N ASP A 555 12.70 -28.79 12.72
CA ASP A 555 13.56 -27.91 13.50
C ASP A 555 13.67 -26.49 12.93
N VAL A 556 12.96 -26.20 11.83
CA VAL A 556 13.01 -24.89 11.16
C VAL A 556 11.67 -24.17 11.34
N GLY A 557 11.70 -23.04 12.04
CA GLY A 557 10.55 -22.14 12.10
C GLY A 557 10.24 -21.57 10.72
N ALA A 558 8.96 -21.57 10.34
CA ALA A 558 8.50 -21.03 9.06
C ALA A 558 7.21 -20.24 9.24
N PHE A 559 6.98 -19.26 8.37
CA PHE A 559 5.69 -18.61 8.19
C PHE A 559 5.00 -19.15 6.94
N TYR A 560 3.67 -19.11 6.95
CA TYR A 560 2.83 -19.50 5.82
C TYR A 560 1.70 -18.49 5.66
N TYR A 561 1.38 -18.14 4.42
CA TYR A 561 0.13 -17.46 4.10
C TYR A 561 -0.40 -17.89 2.75
N ALA A 562 -1.73 -17.83 2.60
CA ALA A 562 -2.38 -18.13 1.34
C ALA A 562 -2.46 -16.88 0.47
N HIS A 563 -2.13 -17.05 -0.81
CA HIS A 563 -2.37 -16.09 -1.87
C HIS A 563 -3.33 -16.68 -2.89
N ARG A 564 -4.12 -15.84 -3.57
CA ARG A 564 -5.08 -16.31 -4.58
C ARG A 564 -5.21 -15.32 -5.72
N GLY A 565 -5.23 -15.85 -6.93
CA GLY A 565 -5.53 -15.11 -8.15
C GLY A 565 -6.95 -15.38 -8.64
N THR A 566 -7.57 -14.39 -9.27
CA THR A 566 -8.79 -14.59 -10.06
C THR A 566 -8.43 -15.04 -11.48
N ALA A 567 -9.34 -15.74 -12.15
CA ALA A 567 -9.15 -16.21 -13.52
C ALA A 567 -9.01 -15.04 -14.52
N ALA A 568 -9.59 -13.89 -14.20
CA ALA A 568 -9.45 -12.68 -15.00
C ALA A 568 -8.14 -11.97 -14.63
N ARG A 569 -7.16 -12.03 -15.54
CA ARG A 569 -5.89 -11.33 -15.39
C ARG A 569 -5.77 -10.24 -16.44
N LEU A 570 -5.73 -8.98 -16.02
CA LEU A 570 -5.27 -7.89 -16.89
C LEU A 570 -3.77 -8.10 -17.16
N PRO A 571 -3.28 -7.89 -18.40
CA PRO A 571 -1.85 -7.78 -18.63
C PRO A 571 -1.31 -6.67 -17.71
N SER A 572 -0.20 -6.92 -17.02
CA SER A 572 0.33 -6.13 -15.91
C SER A 572 0.73 -4.68 -16.23
N ARG A 573 0.40 -4.15 -17.42
CA ARG A 573 0.73 -2.78 -17.87
C ARG A 573 -0.32 -2.11 -18.78
N ALA A 574 -1.56 -2.59 -18.76
CA ALA A 574 -2.61 -1.86 -19.48
C ALA A 574 -2.94 -0.55 -18.74
N PRO A 575 -3.02 0.61 -19.41
CA PRO A 575 -3.55 1.82 -18.79
C PRO A 575 -5.02 1.56 -18.42
N ARG A 576 -5.28 1.30 -17.13
CA ARG A 576 -6.62 0.99 -16.60
C ARG A 576 -7.56 2.20 -16.55
N PHE A 577 -7.05 3.37 -16.93
CA PHE A 577 -7.75 4.66 -16.85
C PHE A 577 -8.68 4.96 -18.04
N LEU A 578 -8.83 4.05 -19.00
CA LEU A 578 -9.65 4.26 -20.20
C LEU A 578 -10.90 3.37 -20.18
N HIS A 579 -11.80 3.58 -19.20
CA HIS A 579 -13.15 3.00 -19.31
C HIS A 579 -14.03 3.87 -20.25
N PRO A 580 -14.74 3.31 -21.24
CA PRO A 580 -15.51 4.07 -22.24
C PRO A 580 -16.76 4.80 -21.73
N ALA A 581 -17.21 4.54 -20.50
CA ALA A 581 -18.46 5.11 -19.96
C ALA A 581 -18.47 6.65 -19.90
N ALA A 582 -17.31 7.31 -19.99
CA ALA A 582 -17.20 8.76 -20.04
C ALA A 582 -17.55 9.39 -21.42
N GLY A 583 -17.94 8.61 -22.43
CA GLY A 583 -18.28 9.15 -23.76
C GLY A 583 -17.10 9.84 -24.48
N TYR A 584 -15.89 9.71 -23.95
CA TYR A 584 -14.69 10.30 -24.53
C TYR A 584 -14.26 9.46 -25.73
N ARG A 585 -14.61 9.93 -26.93
CA ARG A 585 -13.84 9.60 -28.12
C ARG A 585 -12.50 10.31 -27.98
N VAL A 586 -11.41 9.56 -28.11
CA VAL A 586 -10.07 10.11 -28.29
C VAL A 586 -10.15 11.24 -29.32
N PRO A 587 -9.81 12.50 -28.97
CA PRO A 587 -9.82 13.59 -29.93
C PRO A 587 -8.96 13.19 -31.13
N ALA A 588 -9.46 13.42 -32.35
CA ALA A 588 -8.67 13.22 -33.56
C ALA A 588 -7.50 14.22 -33.56
N GLY A 589 -6.40 13.86 -32.89
CA GLY A 589 -5.28 14.76 -32.60
C GLY A 589 -4.60 14.57 -31.24
N ALA A 590 -5.18 13.79 -30.30
CA ALA A 590 -4.47 13.44 -29.06
C ALA A 590 -3.28 12.51 -29.36
N PRO A 591 -2.08 12.74 -28.77
CA PRO A 591 -0.94 11.88 -28.99
C PRO A 591 -1.26 10.46 -28.48
N PRO A 592 -1.02 9.41 -29.29
CA PRO A 592 -1.37 8.06 -28.91
C PRO A 592 -0.52 7.60 -27.73
N ALA A 593 -1.15 7.36 -26.58
CA ALA A 593 -0.57 6.53 -25.53
C ALA A 593 -0.38 5.11 -26.10
N CYS A 594 0.88 4.78 -26.36
CA CYS A 594 1.42 3.44 -26.64
C CYS A 594 0.58 2.51 -27.55
N ARG A 595 0.28 2.95 -28.78
CA ARG A 595 0.37 2.04 -29.94
C ARG A 595 1.68 2.33 -30.64
N GLY A 596 2.46 1.27 -30.89
CA GLY A 596 3.68 1.36 -31.67
C GLY A 596 3.49 2.22 -32.91
N ARG A 597 4.10 3.41 -32.90
CA ARG A 597 4.45 4.16 -34.09
C ARG A 597 5.92 4.46 -33.99
N GLY A 598 6.69 3.73 -34.78
CA GLY A 598 8.03 4.14 -35.11
C GLY A 598 7.98 5.55 -35.70
N ARG A 599 8.78 6.43 -35.12
CA ARG A 599 9.68 7.38 -35.80
C ARG A 599 10.38 8.22 -34.74
N GLY A 600 11.47 7.63 -34.25
CA GLY A 600 12.64 8.29 -33.69
C GLY A 600 13.77 7.31 -33.99
N VAL A 601 14.61 7.63 -34.97
CA VAL A 601 15.67 6.74 -35.48
C VAL A 601 16.73 6.61 -34.39
N GLY A 602 16.69 5.51 -33.65
CA GLY A 602 17.63 5.19 -32.58
C GLY A 602 18.20 3.80 -32.83
N SER A 603 19.52 3.69 -32.68
CA SER A 603 20.35 2.53 -32.98
C SER A 603 19.79 1.21 -32.45
N GLY A 604 19.54 0.27 -33.35
CA GLY A 604 19.15 -1.07 -32.95
C GLY A 604 20.18 -2.11 -33.31
N ALA A 605 20.23 -3.13 -32.46
CA ALA A 605 21.07 -4.28 -32.64
C ALA A 605 20.31 -5.55 -32.30
N ARG A 606 20.39 -6.57 -33.17
CA ARG A 606 19.75 -7.88 -32.95
C ARG A 606 20.71 -8.77 -32.18
N VAL A 607 20.35 -9.19 -30.97
CA VAL A 607 21.21 -10.02 -30.11
C VAL A 607 20.67 -11.45 -30.07
N VAL A 608 21.53 -12.43 -30.42
CA VAL A 608 21.25 -13.85 -30.19
C VAL A 608 22.05 -14.30 -28.96
N ALA A 609 21.41 -14.90 -27.97
CA ALA A 609 22.07 -15.63 -26.88
C ALA A 609 22.26 -17.09 -27.32
N GLY A 610 23.49 -17.59 -27.28
CA GLY A 610 23.90 -18.75 -28.06
C GLY A 610 23.39 -20.08 -27.53
N GLY A 611 22.65 -20.79 -28.37
CA GLY A 611 22.72 -22.24 -28.45
C GLY A 611 23.70 -22.62 -29.57
N GLY A 612 24.73 -23.42 -29.27
CA GLY A 612 25.69 -23.87 -30.28
C GLY A 612 26.95 -24.55 -29.73
N GLY A 613 26.79 -25.50 -28.82
CA GLY A 613 27.82 -26.34 -28.19
C GLY A 613 27.23 -26.94 -26.90
N GLU A 614 27.40 -28.25 -26.65
CA GLU A 614 26.73 -28.91 -25.51
C GLU A 614 27.14 -28.31 -24.16
N VAL A 615 26.25 -27.50 -23.58
CA VAL A 615 26.30 -27.09 -22.17
C VAL A 615 25.96 -28.32 -21.31
N PRO A 616 26.79 -28.69 -20.32
CA PRO A 616 26.55 -29.83 -19.44
C PRO A 616 25.15 -29.83 -18.82
N PRO A 617 24.48 -30.99 -18.70
CA PRO A 617 23.17 -31.08 -18.05
C PRO A 617 23.26 -30.53 -16.62
N GLY A 618 22.45 -29.51 -16.30
CA GLY A 618 22.38 -28.89 -14.97
C GLY A 618 22.92 -27.46 -14.84
N GLN A 619 23.55 -26.88 -15.88
CA GLN A 619 24.09 -25.51 -15.84
C GLN A 619 23.41 -24.52 -16.81
N ARG A 620 22.27 -24.87 -17.39
CA ARG A 620 21.46 -23.92 -18.19
C ARG A 620 20.52 -23.12 -17.29
N GLY A 621 20.86 -21.86 -17.01
CA GLY A 621 19.87 -20.89 -16.55
C GLY A 621 18.99 -20.47 -17.73
N LYS A 622 17.67 -20.67 -17.64
CA LYS A 622 16.72 -20.08 -18.59
C LYS A 622 16.54 -18.61 -18.19
N LEU A 623 16.98 -17.66 -19.02
CA LEU A 623 16.53 -16.27 -18.88
C LEU A 623 15.06 -16.20 -19.32
N ALA A 624 14.20 -15.54 -18.53
CA ALA A 624 12.78 -15.32 -18.83
C ALA A 624 12.56 -14.23 -19.89
N MET A 625 13.49 -14.08 -20.84
CA MET A 625 13.42 -13.14 -21.94
C MET A 625 13.72 -13.87 -23.26
N PRO A 626 13.21 -13.38 -24.40
CA PRO A 626 13.55 -13.94 -25.71
C PRO A 626 15.08 -14.03 -25.87
N THR A 627 15.59 -15.17 -26.31
CA THR A 627 17.02 -15.33 -26.63
C THR A 627 17.40 -14.72 -27.98
N ASP A 628 16.42 -14.18 -28.72
CA ASP A 628 16.58 -13.45 -29.98
C ASP A 628 15.72 -12.17 -29.92
N TRP A 629 16.34 -11.02 -30.17
CA TRP A 629 15.70 -9.71 -30.08
C TRP A 629 15.70 -9.02 -31.44
N ALA A 630 14.55 -8.53 -31.89
CA ALA A 630 14.49 -7.65 -33.06
C ALA A 630 15.29 -6.35 -32.83
N LEU A 631 15.52 -5.59 -33.90
CA LEU A 631 16.19 -4.29 -33.88
C LEU A 631 15.50 -3.31 -32.89
N THR A 632 16.02 -3.25 -31.67
CA THR A 632 15.39 -2.58 -30.50
C THR A 632 16.15 -1.31 -30.13
N SER A 633 15.55 -0.29 -29.50
CA SER A 633 16.31 0.91 -29.11
C SER A 633 17.21 0.68 -27.88
N ALA A 634 18.26 1.50 -27.72
CA ALA A 634 19.14 1.45 -26.54
C ALA A 634 18.38 1.54 -25.21
N ARG A 635 17.40 2.45 -25.13
CA ARG A 635 16.53 2.60 -23.95
C ARG A 635 15.72 1.34 -23.64
N ALA A 636 15.13 0.71 -24.66
CA ALA A 636 14.35 -0.51 -24.47
C ALA A 636 15.24 -1.70 -24.07
N ARG A 637 16.48 -1.79 -24.56
CA ARG A 637 17.48 -2.77 -24.09
C ARG A 637 17.86 -2.54 -22.63
N GLY A 638 18.14 -1.28 -22.24
CA GLY A 638 18.47 -0.92 -20.86
C GLY A 638 17.35 -1.27 -19.87
N ASN A 639 16.10 -1.05 -20.26
CA ASN A 639 14.93 -1.42 -19.44
C ASN A 639 14.75 -2.93 -19.28
N SER A 640 15.25 -3.73 -20.24
CA SER A 640 14.99 -5.17 -20.27
C SER A 640 16.09 -5.99 -19.59
N PHE A 641 17.33 -5.50 -19.58
CA PHE A 641 18.50 -6.22 -19.05
C PHE A 641 19.16 -5.53 -17.85
N GLY A 642 18.65 -4.37 -17.42
CA GLY A 642 19.28 -3.47 -16.45
C GLY A 642 20.23 -2.45 -17.09
N GLY A 643 20.45 -1.33 -16.42
CA GLY A 643 21.24 -0.19 -16.92
C GLY A 643 22.67 -0.57 -17.36
N GLY A 644 23.18 0.10 -18.40
CA GLY A 644 24.56 -0.04 -18.90
C GLY A 644 24.81 -1.13 -19.96
N ILE A 645 23.89 -2.08 -20.18
CA ILE A 645 24.07 -3.10 -21.23
C ILE A 645 23.97 -2.49 -22.65
N ALA A 646 23.18 -1.42 -22.81
CA ALA A 646 22.88 -0.87 -24.12
C ALA A 646 24.11 -0.24 -24.77
N ASP A 647 24.90 0.48 -23.97
CA ASP A 647 26.13 1.15 -24.40
C ASP A 647 27.19 0.10 -24.74
N THR A 648 27.40 -0.87 -23.84
CA THR A 648 28.34 -1.98 -24.04
C THR A 648 28.02 -2.88 -25.23
N LEU A 649 26.76 -2.97 -25.67
CA LEU A 649 26.34 -3.72 -26.87
C LEU A 649 26.56 -2.92 -28.15
N SER A 650 26.37 -1.59 -28.11
CA SER A 650 26.52 -0.72 -29.28
C SER A 650 27.96 -0.65 -29.79
N GLU A 651 28.92 -0.93 -28.92
CA GLU A 651 30.36 -0.97 -29.22
C GLU A 651 30.85 -2.35 -29.71
N ARG A 652 30.00 -3.39 -29.70
CA ARG A 652 30.45 -4.75 -30.07
C ARG A 652 30.43 -4.99 -31.58
N PRO A 653 31.42 -5.74 -32.10
CA PRO A 653 31.45 -6.10 -33.51
C PRO A 653 30.24 -6.96 -33.88
N VAL A 654 29.63 -6.61 -35.02
CA VAL A 654 28.51 -7.36 -35.60
C VAL A 654 28.99 -8.74 -36.07
N ALA A 655 28.10 -9.72 -36.02
CA ALA A 655 28.28 -11.13 -36.35
C ALA A 655 29.39 -11.84 -35.55
N THR A 656 29.76 -11.32 -34.36
CA THR A 656 30.78 -11.93 -33.49
C THR A 656 30.24 -12.12 -32.06
N TRP A 657 30.46 -13.31 -31.50
CA TRP A 657 30.16 -13.58 -30.08
C TRP A 657 31.08 -12.74 -29.19
N SER A 658 30.49 -11.93 -28.33
CA SER A 658 31.17 -11.02 -27.42
C SER A 658 30.77 -11.32 -25.98
N GLY A 659 31.75 -11.39 -25.08
CA GLY A 659 31.49 -11.59 -23.65
C GLY A 659 32.77 -11.81 -22.86
N PRO A 660 32.67 -11.83 -21.52
CA PRO A 660 31.42 -11.67 -20.77
C PRO A 660 30.97 -10.20 -20.71
N VAL A 661 29.69 -9.93 -20.99
CA VAL A 661 29.05 -8.61 -20.92
C VAL A 661 28.20 -8.54 -19.67
N ARG A 662 28.45 -7.56 -18.80
CA ARG A 662 27.70 -7.37 -17.56
C ARG A 662 26.36 -6.69 -17.83
N SER A 663 25.31 -7.14 -17.15
CA SER A 663 24.02 -6.47 -17.06
C SER A 663 23.44 -6.57 -15.65
N GLY A 664 22.28 -5.94 -15.40
CA GLY A 664 21.53 -6.11 -14.16
C GLY A 664 21.02 -7.54 -13.91
N LEU A 665 21.13 -8.43 -14.90
CA LEU A 665 20.74 -9.85 -14.83
C LEU A 665 21.95 -10.79 -14.75
N GLY A 666 23.18 -10.28 -14.59
CA GLY A 666 24.41 -11.08 -14.50
C GLY A 666 25.37 -10.88 -15.68
N MET A 667 26.21 -11.90 -15.96
CA MET A 667 27.21 -11.87 -17.03
C MET A 667 26.74 -12.69 -18.24
N HIS A 668 26.87 -12.15 -19.44
CA HIS A 668 26.29 -12.70 -20.67
C HIS A 668 27.34 -12.92 -21.76
N LEU A 669 27.13 -13.93 -22.61
CA LEU A 669 27.78 -14.04 -23.92
C LEU A 669 26.75 -13.65 -25.00
N VAL A 670 27.04 -12.62 -25.78
CA VAL A 670 26.08 -11.95 -26.68
C VAL A 670 26.59 -11.93 -28.11
N LEU A 671 25.76 -12.29 -29.09
CA LEU A 671 26.05 -12.13 -30.52
C LEU A 671 25.24 -10.96 -31.06
N VAL A 672 25.89 -9.83 -31.31
CA VAL A 672 25.26 -8.72 -32.04
C VAL A 672 25.24 -9.08 -33.52
N THR A 673 24.07 -9.25 -34.14
CA THR A 673 23.90 -9.69 -35.54
C THR A 673 23.58 -8.54 -36.50
N GLU A 674 23.16 -7.39 -35.97
CA GLU A 674 22.95 -6.14 -36.70
C GLU A 674 23.27 -4.97 -35.75
N ASN A 675 23.74 -3.82 -36.23
CA ASN A 675 23.90 -2.59 -35.45
C ASN A 675 23.74 -1.38 -36.39
N GLN A 676 22.87 -0.42 -36.06
CA GLN A 676 22.66 0.80 -36.86
C GLN A 676 23.08 2.05 -36.07
N PRO A 677 23.95 2.93 -36.58
CA PRO A 677 24.36 4.14 -35.86
C PRO A 677 23.25 5.20 -35.78
N GLU A 678 23.35 6.11 -34.80
CA GLU A 678 22.36 7.15 -34.56
C GLU A 678 22.34 8.23 -35.65
N HIS A 679 21.14 8.76 -35.94
CA HIS A 679 20.96 9.95 -36.75
C HIS A 679 20.01 10.93 -36.07
N LEU A 680 20.45 12.17 -35.88
CA LEU A 680 19.60 13.25 -35.36
C LEU A 680 18.46 13.54 -36.35
N ALA A 681 17.26 13.76 -35.81
CA ALA A 681 16.11 14.13 -36.63
C ALA A 681 16.29 15.54 -37.23
N PRO A 682 15.74 15.82 -38.43
CA PRO A 682 15.76 17.16 -39.02
C PRO A 682 15.10 18.18 -38.09
N PHE A 683 15.70 19.36 -37.96
CA PHE A 683 15.33 20.43 -37.02
C PHE A 683 13.83 20.80 -37.02
N GLY A 684 13.12 20.60 -38.14
CA GLY A 684 11.68 20.88 -38.26
C GLY A 684 10.73 19.92 -37.54
N TYR A 685 11.23 18.86 -36.90
CA TYR A 685 10.41 17.89 -36.14
C TYR A 685 10.52 18.06 -34.61
N VAL A 686 11.27 19.07 -34.13
CA VAL A 686 11.34 19.39 -32.70
C VAL A 686 10.37 20.54 -32.40
N SER A 687 9.21 20.21 -31.83
CA SER A 687 8.33 21.22 -31.22
C SER A 687 8.88 21.58 -29.85
N LEU A 688 9.69 22.63 -29.77
CA LEU A 688 10.05 23.27 -28.50
C LEU A 688 8.88 24.17 -28.07
N SER A 689 8.25 23.86 -26.94
CA SER A 689 7.55 24.88 -26.16
C SER A 689 8.58 25.96 -25.78
N PRO A 690 8.33 27.26 -25.99
CA PRO A 690 9.33 28.28 -25.70
C PRO A 690 9.54 28.35 -24.19
N LEU A 691 10.73 27.97 -23.72
CA LEU A 691 11.23 28.40 -22.42
C LEU A 691 11.45 29.92 -22.47
N PRO A 692 11.07 30.69 -21.45
CA PRO A 692 11.39 32.11 -21.38
C PRO A 692 12.90 32.31 -21.45
N VAL A 693 13.34 33.28 -22.25
CA VAL A 693 14.77 33.61 -22.46
C VAL A 693 15.46 33.96 -21.13
N GLU A 694 14.72 34.37 -20.10
CA GLU A 694 15.25 34.59 -18.75
C GLU A 694 15.84 33.32 -18.10
N THR A 695 15.30 32.13 -18.37
CA THR A 695 15.77 30.86 -17.76
C THR A 695 17.11 30.40 -18.34
N LEU A 696 17.34 30.64 -19.63
CA LEU A 696 18.62 30.36 -20.28
C LEU A 696 19.71 31.35 -19.84
N ILE A 697 19.35 32.61 -19.59
CA ILE A 697 20.26 33.61 -19.03
C ILE A 697 20.60 33.27 -17.57
N ALA A 698 19.64 32.79 -16.77
CA ALA A 698 19.86 32.37 -15.38
C ALA A 698 20.82 31.16 -15.27
N LEU A 699 20.66 30.13 -16.12
CA LEU A 699 21.60 28.99 -16.15
C LEU A 699 23.01 29.38 -16.59
N SER A 700 23.12 30.31 -17.55
CA SER A 700 24.41 30.82 -18.03
C SER A 700 25.14 31.62 -16.95
N ILE A 701 24.41 32.42 -16.17
CA ILE A 701 24.94 33.20 -15.04
C ILE A 701 25.33 32.27 -13.89
N LEU A 702 24.58 31.20 -13.63
CA LEU A 702 24.88 30.22 -12.58
C LEU A 702 26.15 29.42 -12.89
N LEU A 703 26.36 29.00 -14.15
CA LEU A 703 27.61 28.33 -14.56
C LEU A 703 28.82 29.26 -14.45
N VAL A 704 28.70 30.52 -14.86
CA VAL A 704 29.79 31.51 -14.75
C VAL A 704 30.08 31.85 -13.28
N ALA A 705 29.07 31.88 -12.41
CA ALA A 705 29.24 32.09 -10.97
C ALA A 705 29.93 30.90 -10.28
N VAL A 706 29.57 29.66 -10.64
CA VAL A 706 30.20 28.45 -10.11
C VAL A 706 31.65 28.34 -10.57
N GLU A 707 31.97 28.72 -11.81
CA GLU A 707 33.34 28.72 -12.33
C GLU A 707 34.21 29.85 -11.73
N ALA A 708 33.60 30.99 -11.38
CA ALA A 708 34.27 32.08 -10.68
C ALA A 708 34.52 31.79 -9.19
N ILE A 709 33.64 31.03 -8.53
CA ILE A 709 33.81 30.58 -7.14
C ILE A 709 34.93 29.53 -7.04
N HIS A 710 34.99 28.56 -7.96
CA HIS A 710 36.06 27.55 -7.98
C HIS A 710 37.46 28.14 -8.17
N ARG A 711 37.61 29.28 -8.85
CA ARG A 711 38.92 29.96 -9.01
C ARG A 711 39.35 30.76 -7.79
N LYS A 712 38.45 31.07 -6.84
CA LYS A 712 38.74 31.94 -5.70
C LYS A 712 39.16 31.19 -4.44
N ASP A 713 38.74 29.93 -4.28
CA ASP A 713 38.92 29.16 -3.04
C ASP A 713 39.96 28.03 -3.09
N GLY A 714 40.72 27.90 -4.17
CA GLY A 714 41.95 27.07 -4.17
C GLY A 714 41.75 25.60 -3.78
N ILE A 715 40.59 25.02 -4.08
CA ILE A 715 40.29 23.60 -3.81
C ILE A 715 40.83 22.77 -4.98
N TYR A 716 41.91 22.01 -4.72
CA TYR A 716 42.43 20.99 -5.63
C TYR A 716 41.76 19.64 -5.32
N ILE A 717 41.08 19.06 -6.32
CA ILE A 717 40.69 17.65 -6.30
C ILE A 717 41.68 16.91 -7.20
N GLU A 718 42.62 16.17 -6.61
CA GLU A 718 43.39 15.16 -7.35
C GLU A 718 42.48 13.97 -7.64
N SER A 719 42.03 13.87 -8.89
CA SER A 719 41.39 12.67 -9.44
C SER A 719 42.39 11.99 -10.36
N ALA A 720 42.80 10.77 -9.99
CA ALA A 720 43.56 9.89 -10.88
C ALA A 720 42.57 9.22 -11.85
N LEU A 721 42.30 9.88 -12.97
CA LEU A 721 41.62 9.27 -14.12
C LEU A 721 42.43 9.50 -15.40
N ASP A 722 42.58 8.40 -16.13
CA ASP A 722 43.38 8.17 -17.34
C ASP A 722 42.97 9.11 -18.51
N PRO A 723 43.90 9.73 -19.27
CA PRO A 723 43.58 10.80 -20.23
C PRO A 723 42.91 10.36 -21.55
N GLN A 724 42.51 9.11 -21.73
CA GLN A 724 42.15 8.61 -23.07
C GLN A 724 40.67 8.70 -23.46
N TYR A 725 39.78 9.19 -22.59
CA TYR A 725 38.36 9.25 -22.92
C TYR A 725 37.74 10.59 -22.49
N SER A 726 38.09 11.64 -23.24
CA SER A 726 37.27 12.85 -23.35
C SER A 726 36.73 12.97 -24.78
N LEU A 727 35.47 12.59 -24.97
CA LEU A 727 34.44 13.35 -25.67
C LEU A 727 33.09 12.64 -25.53
#